data_AF-A0A927RVE5-F1
#
_entry.id   AF-A0A927RVE5-F1
#
_cell.length_a   1.000
_cell.length_b   1.000
_cell.length_c   1.000
_cell.angle_alpha   90.00
_cell.angle_beta   90.00
_cell.angle_gamma   90.00
#
_symmetry.space_group_name_H-M   'P 1'
#
loop_
_entity.id
_entity.type
_entity.pdbx_description
1 polymer ?
#
loop_
_entity_poly.entity_id
_entity_poly.type
_entity_poly.pdbx_seq_one_letter_code
_entity_poly.pdbx_strand_id
1 'polypeptide(L)'
;MKNIKKLISLLFVVALFFLLAACNIVSNDVMQHRHHCVKTKAKEATCLEEGNIEYWACLDCDKIFTNEYAEEELSLEKVVIPKTAHTVTYTETKEATCVTAGNLAYWSCSYCYTYFADENCTEVLDKNKVNITKKAHDLEYTERVEPVGRENGNVEYWYCKECENYYSDKECMNEIEQASTVLKSPYNIIDFVVEVAEGKNPIVLQLSDTQIIDAGQARPGRTGVYYELWATDQIEERCYDYLTEVIMATKPDFIIITGDVVYGEFDDSGTALTSFINFMESFQIPWSPVFGNHDNESKKGVDWQCEQFENAQYCLFEQKSLTGNGNYSVAIAQGGALKRVFYMLDSNGCGAASAESLANGHTTKGVGFGADQIAWYTEEINELKKAVPDVKISFAYHIQQKIFAKAYTKYGFIQSEKYQDINIDIHPDKTDTDFGYIGRQLQDPWDSKYTVYNGMKKLGVDSIFVGHEHFNNASVVYDGVRFQFGLKSSEYDRFNWIDNQGKIAGGYTKTGRSLVGGTVIVLSEDDSSIEDAYNYYCGFENGKIDWSDYKEKEPVLVNGLQYGGVNTTKADLYADGAVTAEAVEFDDTTNAYKVTANAQGKLYVNTALLKGKTTFTFTVYMPSTSSAKLGGLGQFAIRTKPNDAEPSIDGKADGFIDYDTESTLDSLKLKYDEWQTFTVDISKFQESCTEFAFVIAQGNTIYLRELAIS
;
A
#
# COMPACT_ATOMS: atom_id res chain seq x y z
N MET A 1 -49.46 -34.41 43.87
CA MET A 1 -49.86 -34.00 45.24
C MET A 1 -50.68 -32.73 45.15
N LYS A 2 -51.88 -32.73 45.75
CA LYS A 2 -52.96 -31.70 45.79
C LYS A 2 -53.66 -31.44 44.44
N ASN A 3 -54.98 -31.34 44.27
CA ASN A 3 -56.22 -31.64 45.01
C ASN A 3 -57.37 -31.28 44.02
N ILE A 4 -58.33 -32.17 43.68
CA ILE A 4 -59.75 -32.18 44.13
C ILE A 4 -60.81 -31.55 43.17
N LYS A 5 -61.74 -32.42 42.69
CA LYS A 5 -63.21 -32.30 42.41
C LYS A 5 -63.74 -31.35 41.30
N LYS A 6 -64.58 -31.75 40.32
CA LYS A 6 -65.91 -32.43 40.21
C LYS A 6 -67.09 -31.44 40.00
N LEU A 7 -67.81 -31.63 38.88
CA LEU A 7 -69.29 -31.66 38.67
C LEU A 7 -70.14 -30.37 38.83
N ILE A 8 -71.31 -30.37 38.13
CA ILE A 8 -72.55 -29.53 38.19
C ILE A 8 -72.77 -28.77 36.85
N SER A 9 -73.92 -28.78 36.15
CA SER A 9 -75.32 -29.06 36.52
C SER A 9 -76.19 -29.50 35.32
N LEU A 10 -77.11 -30.42 35.60
CA LEU A 10 -78.36 -30.72 34.90
C LEU A 10 -79.47 -30.42 35.92
N LEU A 11 -80.43 -29.52 35.70
CA LEU A 11 -81.66 -29.40 36.53
C LEU A 11 -82.73 -28.51 35.86
N PHE A 12 -83.90 -29.05 35.44
CA PHE A 12 -85.27 -28.92 36.04
C PHE A 12 -86.17 -28.01 35.17
N VAL A 13 -87.39 -28.35 34.68
CA VAL A 13 -88.61 -29.04 35.16
C VAL A 13 -89.42 -28.27 36.21
N VAL A 14 -90.54 -27.70 35.71
CA VAL A 14 -91.89 -27.50 36.30
C VAL A 14 -92.14 -26.37 37.32
N ALA A 15 -93.22 -25.60 37.05
CA ALA A 15 -94.24 -25.00 37.96
C ALA A 15 -94.66 -23.61 37.41
N LEU A 16 -95.90 -23.09 37.45
CA LEU A 16 -97.15 -23.47 38.12
C LEU A 16 -98.30 -22.60 37.53
N PHE A 17 -99.48 -23.21 37.38
CA PHE A 17 -100.86 -22.75 37.63
C PHE A 17 -101.26 -21.26 37.72
N PHE A 18 -102.45 -21.00 37.14
CA PHE A 18 -103.66 -20.30 37.67
C PHE A 18 -104.32 -19.47 36.52
N LEU A 19 -105.64 -19.33 36.30
CA LEU A 19 -106.83 -19.42 37.14
C LEU A 19 -108.09 -19.48 36.23
N LEU A 20 -108.99 -20.44 36.48
CA LEU A 20 -110.48 -20.40 36.51
C LEU A 20 -111.37 -19.73 35.42
N ALA A 21 -112.36 -20.54 35.00
CA ALA A 21 -113.82 -20.25 34.92
C ALA A 21 -114.31 -19.28 33.83
N ALA A 22 -115.43 -19.46 33.11
CA ALA A 22 -116.60 -20.33 33.22
C ALA A 22 -117.34 -20.34 31.85
N CYS A 23 -118.37 -21.20 31.78
CA CYS A 23 -119.59 -21.06 30.98
C CYS A 23 -119.66 -21.77 29.61
N ASN A 24 -120.68 -22.64 29.54
CA ASN A 24 -121.27 -23.24 28.34
C ASN A 24 -121.72 -22.19 27.32
N ILE A 25 -121.66 -22.54 26.01
CA ILE A 25 -122.82 -22.65 25.08
C ILE A 25 -122.30 -22.75 23.62
N VAL A 26 -122.58 -23.91 23.01
CA VAL A 26 -123.03 -24.19 21.61
C VAL A 26 -122.44 -23.36 20.44
N SER A 27 -121.68 -24.02 19.55
CA SER A 27 -122.10 -24.35 18.16
C SER A 27 -120.91 -24.85 17.32
N ASN A 28 -121.11 -25.96 16.58
CA ASN A 28 -120.21 -26.42 15.51
C ASN A 28 -120.02 -25.32 14.46
N ASP A 29 -118.76 -24.99 14.13
CA ASP A 29 -118.40 -24.56 12.78
C ASP A 29 -116.94 -24.93 12.48
N VAL A 30 -116.68 -25.48 11.30
CA VAL A 30 -115.34 -25.89 10.84
C VAL A 30 -114.56 -24.62 10.48
N MET A 31 -113.66 -24.17 11.37
CA MET A 31 -112.74 -23.06 11.05
C MET A 31 -111.65 -23.56 10.09
N GLN A 32 -111.78 -23.24 8.80
CA GLN A 32 -110.64 -23.15 7.90
C GLN A 32 -109.78 -21.95 8.33
N HIS A 33 -108.55 -22.19 8.78
CA HIS A 33 -107.57 -21.12 8.96
C HIS A 33 -107.06 -20.67 7.58
N ARG A 34 -106.68 -19.40 7.47
CA ARG A 34 -106.15 -18.81 6.22
C ARG A 34 -104.62 -18.90 6.24
N HIS A 35 -104.02 -19.51 5.22
CA HIS A 35 -102.57 -19.69 5.17
C HIS A 35 -101.82 -18.37 4.95
N HIS A 36 -100.85 -18.06 5.80
CA HIS A 36 -99.91 -16.94 5.65
C HIS A 36 -98.54 -17.46 5.19
N CYS A 37 -98.39 -17.55 3.87
CA CYS A 37 -97.26 -18.19 3.20
C CYS A 37 -96.07 -17.23 2.95
N VAL A 38 -94.86 -17.60 3.41
CA VAL A 38 -93.60 -16.89 3.13
C VAL A 38 -92.76 -17.67 2.12
N LYS A 39 -92.21 -16.96 1.13
CA LYS A 39 -91.38 -17.52 0.05
C LYS A 39 -89.98 -17.88 0.52
N THR A 40 -89.54 -19.11 0.24
CA THR A 40 -88.15 -19.58 0.34
C THR A 40 -87.58 -19.74 -1.06
N LYS A 41 -86.48 -19.04 -1.35
CA LYS A 41 -85.80 -19.09 -2.66
C LYS A 41 -85.13 -20.45 -2.86
N ALA A 42 -85.04 -20.87 -4.12
CA ALA A 42 -84.27 -22.06 -4.47
C ALA A 42 -82.79 -21.90 -4.07
N LYS A 43 -82.21 -22.98 -3.56
CA LYS A 43 -80.81 -23.10 -3.18
C LYS A 43 -80.26 -24.37 -3.81
N GLU A 44 -79.18 -24.25 -4.56
CA GLU A 44 -78.51 -25.41 -5.15
C GLU A 44 -77.98 -26.35 -4.06
N ALA A 45 -78.10 -27.65 -4.30
CA ALA A 45 -77.55 -28.66 -3.40
C ALA A 45 -76.03 -28.74 -3.54
N THR A 46 -75.35 -28.99 -2.42
CA THR A 46 -73.92 -29.28 -2.36
C THR A 46 -73.70 -30.66 -1.76
N CYS A 47 -72.47 -31.15 -1.72
CA CYS A 47 -72.16 -32.40 -1.03
C CYS A 47 -72.21 -32.28 0.50
N LEU A 48 -72.32 -31.06 1.06
CA LEU A 48 -72.44 -30.82 2.50
C LEU A 48 -73.87 -30.50 2.93
N GLU A 49 -74.59 -29.72 2.11
CA GLU A 49 -75.91 -29.19 2.43
C GLU A 49 -76.91 -29.58 1.35
N GLU A 50 -78.09 -30.02 1.78
CA GLU A 50 -79.23 -30.21 0.89
C GLU A 50 -79.60 -28.86 0.27
N GLY A 51 -79.99 -28.91 -1.00
CA GLY A 51 -80.60 -27.78 -1.68
C GLY A 51 -82.10 -27.78 -1.45
N ASN A 52 -82.77 -26.82 -2.07
CA ASN A 52 -84.21 -26.81 -2.16
C ASN A 52 -84.66 -26.16 -3.45
N ILE A 53 -85.78 -26.61 -3.99
CA ILE A 53 -86.51 -25.83 -5.00
C ILE A 53 -87.17 -24.63 -4.31
N GLU A 54 -87.68 -23.69 -5.09
CA GLU A 54 -88.45 -22.58 -4.56
C GLU A 54 -89.79 -23.05 -3.99
N TYR A 55 -90.18 -22.58 -2.80
CA TYR A 55 -91.44 -22.96 -2.15
C TYR A 55 -91.98 -21.87 -1.23
N TRP A 56 -93.21 -22.05 -0.73
CA TRP A 56 -93.84 -21.15 0.23
C TRP A 56 -94.27 -21.90 1.48
N ALA A 57 -93.79 -21.49 2.66
CA ALA A 57 -94.15 -22.12 3.94
C ALA A 57 -95.12 -21.23 4.72
N CYS A 58 -96.19 -21.82 5.25
CA CYS A 58 -97.16 -21.12 6.09
C CYS A 58 -96.64 -20.99 7.53
N LEU A 59 -96.52 -19.76 8.02
CA LEU A 59 -95.98 -19.46 9.36
C LEU A 59 -96.89 -19.94 10.51
N ASP A 60 -98.16 -20.18 10.22
CA ASP A 60 -99.17 -20.51 11.23
C ASP A 60 -99.39 -22.03 11.38
N CYS A 61 -98.97 -22.84 10.41
CA CYS A 61 -99.26 -24.28 10.40
C CYS A 61 -98.12 -25.17 9.88
N ASP A 62 -96.94 -24.61 9.59
CA ASP A 62 -95.73 -25.30 9.12
C ASP A 62 -95.87 -26.13 7.83
N LYS A 63 -96.98 -25.95 7.10
CA LYS A 63 -97.22 -26.62 5.81
C LYS A 63 -96.52 -25.88 4.68
N ILE A 64 -95.99 -26.62 3.72
CA ILE A 64 -95.29 -26.10 2.55
C ILE A 64 -96.22 -26.19 1.33
N PHE A 65 -96.15 -25.20 0.44
CA PHE A 65 -97.02 -25.08 -0.71
C PHE A 65 -96.26 -24.70 -1.99
N THR A 66 -96.87 -25.01 -3.13
CA THR A 66 -96.34 -24.69 -4.47
C THR A 66 -96.31 -23.19 -4.78
N ASN A 67 -97.16 -22.39 -4.14
CA ASN A 67 -97.27 -20.94 -4.35
C ASN A 67 -97.83 -20.20 -3.11
N GLU A 68 -97.87 -18.88 -3.19
CA GLU A 68 -98.35 -17.98 -2.12
C GLU A 68 -99.83 -18.18 -1.74
N TYR A 69 -100.63 -18.82 -2.61
CA TYR A 69 -102.07 -19.02 -2.43
C TYR A 69 -102.41 -20.34 -1.71
N ALA A 70 -101.41 -21.15 -1.37
CA ALA A 70 -101.57 -22.44 -0.67
C ALA A 70 -102.47 -23.44 -1.42
N GLU A 71 -102.44 -23.41 -2.75
CA GLU A 71 -103.32 -24.22 -3.61
C GLU A 71 -103.00 -25.72 -3.58
N GLU A 72 -101.72 -26.07 -3.50
CA GLU A 72 -101.26 -27.45 -3.38
C GLU A 72 -100.22 -27.57 -2.26
N GLU A 73 -100.53 -28.38 -1.26
CA GLU A 73 -99.61 -28.72 -0.16
C GLU A 73 -98.52 -29.68 -0.67
N LEU A 74 -97.27 -29.28 -0.46
CA LEU A 74 -96.09 -30.08 -0.73
C LEU A 74 -95.59 -30.71 0.57
N SER A 75 -95.17 -31.98 0.48
CA SER A 75 -94.35 -32.58 1.53
C SER A 75 -92.94 -32.01 1.45
N LEU A 76 -92.27 -31.88 2.60
CA LEU A 76 -90.87 -31.43 2.68
C LEU A 76 -89.95 -32.19 1.71
N GLU A 77 -90.18 -33.48 1.51
CA GLU A 77 -89.43 -34.35 0.59
C GLU A 77 -89.50 -33.93 -0.89
N LYS A 78 -90.60 -33.30 -1.33
CA LYS A 78 -90.73 -32.78 -2.70
C LYS A 78 -89.96 -31.48 -2.92
N VAL A 79 -89.55 -30.84 -1.84
CA VAL A 79 -88.98 -29.49 -1.85
C VAL A 79 -87.46 -29.51 -1.64
N VAL A 80 -86.98 -30.52 -0.92
CA VAL A 80 -85.56 -30.77 -0.67
C VAL A 80 -84.91 -31.36 -1.92
N ILE A 81 -83.83 -30.73 -2.39
CA ILE A 81 -82.93 -31.29 -3.39
C ILE A 81 -81.85 -32.07 -2.62
N PRO A 82 -81.73 -33.40 -2.82
CA PRO A 82 -80.71 -34.19 -2.13
C PRO A 82 -79.30 -33.65 -2.39
N LYS A 83 -78.40 -33.89 -1.44
CA LYS A 83 -76.97 -33.52 -1.59
C LYS A 83 -76.39 -34.07 -2.88
N THR A 84 -75.53 -33.29 -3.52
CA THR A 84 -74.78 -33.76 -4.70
C THR A 84 -73.73 -34.79 -4.26
N ALA A 85 -73.44 -35.76 -5.13
CA ALA A 85 -72.39 -36.74 -4.87
C ALA A 85 -71.01 -36.04 -4.78
N HIS A 86 -70.12 -36.57 -3.95
CA HIS A 86 -68.74 -36.08 -3.89
C HIS A 86 -68.01 -36.36 -5.21
N THR A 87 -67.41 -35.34 -5.81
CA THR A 87 -66.42 -35.52 -6.89
C THR A 87 -65.06 -35.71 -6.25
N VAL A 88 -64.55 -36.94 -6.28
CA VAL A 88 -63.31 -37.33 -5.58
C VAL A 88 -62.15 -37.60 -6.54
N THR A 89 -60.93 -37.45 -6.03
CA THR A 89 -59.67 -37.84 -6.70
C THR A 89 -58.90 -38.77 -5.79
N TYR A 90 -58.37 -39.87 -6.33
CA TYR A 90 -57.55 -40.82 -5.61
C TYR A 90 -56.12 -40.30 -5.44
N THR A 91 -55.59 -40.42 -4.23
CA THR A 91 -54.17 -40.23 -3.90
C THR A 91 -53.62 -41.55 -3.39
N GLU A 92 -52.57 -42.07 -4.05
CA GLU A 92 -51.91 -43.31 -3.63
C GLU A 92 -51.08 -43.12 -2.35
N THR A 93 -50.69 -44.23 -1.71
CA THR A 93 -49.84 -44.20 -0.53
C THR A 93 -48.46 -43.66 -0.90
N LYS A 94 -47.95 -42.73 -0.10
CA LYS A 94 -46.58 -42.25 -0.21
C LYS A 94 -45.87 -42.45 1.12
N GLU A 95 -44.77 -43.19 1.09
CA GLU A 95 -43.93 -43.38 2.28
C GLU A 95 -43.35 -42.05 2.76
N ALA A 96 -43.31 -41.85 4.08
CA ALA A 96 -42.65 -40.70 4.67
C ALA A 96 -41.12 -40.85 4.58
N THR A 97 -40.43 -39.75 4.27
CA THR A 97 -38.97 -39.61 4.36
C THR A 97 -38.63 -38.59 5.46
N CYS A 98 -37.35 -38.36 5.74
CA CYS A 98 -36.95 -37.29 6.66
C CYS A 98 -37.16 -35.89 6.05
N VAL A 99 -37.29 -35.77 4.73
CA VAL A 99 -37.51 -34.49 4.03
C VAL A 99 -39.00 -34.25 3.74
N THR A 100 -39.75 -35.27 3.31
CA THR A 100 -41.15 -35.14 2.90
C THR A 100 -42.06 -36.00 3.76
N ALA A 101 -43.17 -35.42 4.23
CA ALA A 101 -44.23 -36.17 4.90
C ALA A 101 -44.83 -37.19 3.92
N GLY A 102 -45.27 -38.32 4.48
CA GLY A 102 -45.97 -39.36 3.73
C GLY A 102 -47.48 -39.23 3.87
N ASN A 103 -48.20 -40.14 3.23
CA ASN A 103 -49.63 -40.29 3.41
C ASN A 103 -50.05 -41.75 3.16
N LEU A 104 -51.09 -42.21 3.86
CA LEU A 104 -51.82 -43.41 3.43
C LEU A 104 -52.62 -43.10 2.16
N ALA A 105 -53.06 -44.12 1.42
CA ALA A 105 -53.96 -43.91 0.29
C ALA A 105 -55.32 -43.33 0.75
N TYR A 106 -55.86 -42.37 0.00
CA TYR A 106 -57.17 -41.76 0.29
C TYR A 106 -57.85 -41.22 -0.97
N TRP A 107 -59.15 -41.00 -0.88
CA TRP A 107 -59.94 -40.25 -1.87
C TRP A 107 -60.28 -38.88 -1.31
N SER A 108 -60.01 -37.79 -2.04
CA SER A 108 -60.35 -36.44 -1.58
C SER A 108 -61.39 -35.77 -2.46
N CYS A 109 -62.44 -35.21 -1.86
CA CYS A 109 -63.43 -34.45 -2.62
C CYS A 109 -62.90 -33.06 -3.00
N SER A 110 -62.99 -32.70 -4.28
CA SER A 110 -62.51 -31.41 -4.80
C SER A 110 -63.32 -30.21 -4.30
N TYR A 111 -64.56 -30.43 -3.82
CA TYR A 111 -65.44 -29.36 -3.34
C TYR A 111 -65.35 -29.14 -1.83
N CYS A 112 -65.49 -30.19 -1.01
CA CYS A 112 -65.49 -30.06 0.45
C CYS A 112 -64.16 -30.44 1.12
N TYR A 113 -63.16 -30.88 0.34
CA TYR A 113 -61.83 -31.27 0.81
C TYR A 113 -61.80 -32.38 1.87
N THR A 114 -62.90 -33.14 2.03
CA THR A 114 -62.97 -34.27 2.96
C THR A 114 -62.22 -35.47 2.38
N TYR A 115 -61.53 -36.23 3.24
CA TYR A 115 -60.84 -37.46 2.86
C TYR A 115 -61.74 -38.66 3.13
N PHE A 116 -61.71 -39.65 2.25
CA PHE A 116 -62.54 -40.85 2.30
C PHE A 116 -61.69 -42.10 2.08
N ALA A 117 -62.13 -43.22 2.67
CA ALA A 117 -61.47 -44.52 2.55
C ALA A 117 -61.69 -45.16 1.16
N ASP A 118 -62.78 -44.80 0.48
CA ASP A 118 -63.21 -45.40 -0.77
C ASP A 118 -63.84 -44.36 -1.73
N GLU A 119 -63.92 -44.71 -3.01
CA GLU A 119 -64.46 -43.84 -4.07
C GLU A 119 -65.95 -43.48 -3.85
N ASN A 120 -66.71 -44.36 -3.20
CA ASN A 120 -68.13 -44.14 -2.91
C ASN A 120 -68.35 -43.27 -1.66
N CYS A 121 -67.27 -42.78 -1.04
CA CYS A 121 -67.32 -41.86 0.10
C CYS A 121 -68.09 -42.40 1.31
N THR A 122 -68.05 -43.72 1.54
CA THR A 122 -68.84 -44.37 2.60
C THR A 122 -68.27 -44.16 4.00
N GLU A 123 -66.96 -43.92 4.09
CA GLU A 123 -66.25 -43.67 5.34
C GLU A 123 -65.38 -42.41 5.23
N VAL A 124 -65.61 -41.44 6.13
CA VAL A 124 -64.80 -40.23 6.25
C VAL A 124 -63.54 -40.51 7.07
N LEU A 125 -62.39 -40.12 6.53
CA LEU A 125 -61.09 -40.25 7.18
C LEU A 125 -60.69 -38.98 7.94
N ASP A 126 -60.07 -39.18 9.09
CA ASP A 126 -59.38 -38.13 9.83
C ASP A 126 -58.08 -37.77 9.10
N LYS A 127 -57.98 -36.54 8.59
CA LYS A 127 -56.80 -36.04 7.89
C LYS A 127 -55.50 -36.22 8.69
N ASN A 128 -55.57 -36.09 10.02
CA ASN A 128 -54.39 -36.24 10.88
C ASN A 128 -53.89 -37.69 10.97
N LYS A 129 -54.75 -38.68 10.67
CA LYS A 129 -54.37 -40.10 10.61
C LYS A 129 -53.90 -40.52 9.23
N VAL A 130 -54.38 -39.83 8.18
CA VAL A 130 -53.96 -40.07 6.79
C VAL A 130 -52.57 -39.50 6.53
N ASN A 131 -52.26 -38.33 7.09
CA ASN A 131 -50.96 -37.69 6.97
C ASN A 131 -49.94 -38.36 7.88
N ILE A 132 -48.87 -38.88 7.30
CA ILE A 132 -47.77 -39.51 8.04
C ILE A 132 -46.68 -38.47 8.23
N THR A 133 -46.33 -38.18 9.48
CA THR A 133 -45.25 -37.23 9.81
C THR A 133 -43.91 -37.69 9.22
N LYS A 134 -43.02 -36.74 8.92
CA LYS A 134 -41.67 -37.01 8.45
C LYS A 134 -40.95 -38.00 9.39
N LYS A 135 -40.08 -38.84 8.84
CA LYS A 135 -39.15 -39.64 9.63
C LYS A 135 -38.13 -38.71 10.31
N ALA A 136 -37.56 -39.13 11.43
CA ALA A 136 -36.45 -38.41 12.03
C ALA A 136 -35.22 -38.48 11.12
N HIS A 137 -34.37 -37.45 11.17
CA HIS A 137 -33.06 -37.48 10.53
C HIS A 137 -32.11 -38.41 11.30
N ASP A 138 -31.24 -39.14 10.58
CA ASP A 138 -30.11 -39.88 11.15
C ASP A 138 -28.84 -39.04 11.02
N LEU A 139 -28.51 -38.31 12.08
CA LEU A 139 -27.51 -37.24 12.05
C LEU A 139 -26.14 -37.71 12.54
N GLU A 140 -25.10 -37.38 11.78
CA GLU A 140 -23.70 -37.35 12.21
C GLU A 140 -23.33 -35.90 12.53
N TYR A 141 -22.74 -35.70 13.71
CA TYR A 141 -22.29 -34.40 14.18
C TYR A 141 -20.81 -34.20 13.87
N THR A 142 -20.46 -33.04 13.31
CA THR A 142 -19.08 -32.61 13.12
C THR A 142 -18.84 -31.33 13.90
N GLU A 143 -17.88 -31.39 14.84
CA GLU A 143 -17.43 -30.23 15.61
C GLU A 143 -16.65 -29.25 14.74
N ARG A 144 -16.69 -27.96 15.08
CA ARG A 144 -15.91 -26.91 14.40
C ARG A 144 -14.41 -27.19 14.52
N VAL A 145 -13.69 -27.06 13.40
CA VAL A 145 -12.23 -27.13 13.35
C VAL A 145 -11.72 -25.90 12.62
N GLU A 146 -10.82 -25.13 13.26
CA GLU A 146 -10.18 -24.00 12.61
C GLU A 146 -9.17 -24.47 11.54
N PRO A 147 -8.95 -23.71 10.45
CA PRO A 147 -7.89 -24.00 9.49
C PRO A 147 -6.49 -23.94 10.13
N VAL A 148 -5.57 -24.79 9.64
CA VAL A 148 -4.16 -24.83 10.09
C VAL A 148 -3.23 -24.86 8.88
N GLY A 149 -2.34 -23.88 8.75
CA GLY A 149 -1.49 -23.76 7.56
C GLY A 149 -2.35 -23.75 6.29
N ARG A 150 -2.04 -24.58 5.28
CA ARG A 150 -2.87 -24.73 4.07
C ARG A 150 -4.05 -25.69 4.21
N GLU A 151 -4.20 -26.39 5.33
CA GLU A 151 -5.34 -27.29 5.56
C GLU A 151 -6.60 -26.48 5.92
N ASN A 152 -7.69 -26.71 5.18
CA ASN A 152 -8.98 -26.08 5.47
C ASN A 152 -9.58 -26.66 6.76
N GLY A 153 -10.32 -25.83 7.47
CA GLY A 153 -11.15 -26.25 8.59
C GLY A 153 -12.61 -26.49 8.18
N ASN A 154 -13.48 -26.58 9.17
CA ASN A 154 -14.92 -26.65 8.97
C ASN A 154 -15.69 -25.91 10.06
N VAL A 155 -16.88 -25.40 9.72
CA VAL A 155 -17.84 -24.94 10.73
C VAL A 155 -18.43 -26.13 11.48
N GLU A 156 -19.13 -25.87 12.57
CA GLU A 156 -20.00 -26.88 13.20
C GLU A 156 -21.17 -27.22 12.27
N TYR A 157 -21.46 -28.51 12.06
CA TYR A 157 -22.61 -28.95 11.25
C TYR A 157 -23.13 -30.35 11.62
N TRP A 158 -24.32 -30.65 11.13
CA TRP A 158 -24.94 -31.98 11.17
C TRP A 158 -25.19 -32.51 9.77
N TYR A 159 -24.72 -33.72 9.48
CA TYR A 159 -24.95 -34.42 8.21
C TYR A 159 -25.99 -35.53 8.40
N CYS A 160 -27.04 -35.55 7.58
CA CYS A 160 -28.05 -36.60 7.64
C CYS A 160 -27.71 -37.73 6.66
N LYS A 161 -27.40 -38.93 7.17
CA LYS A 161 -27.08 -40.12 6.35
C LYS A 161 -28.23 -40.59 5.45
N GLU A 162 -29.47 -40.23 5.77
CA GLU A 162 -30.67 -40.68 5.04
C GLU A 162 -31.02 -39.78 3.85
N CYS A 163 -30.82 -38.46 3.96
CA CYS A 163 -31.12 -37.51 2.88
C CYS A 163 -29.89 -36.84 2.28
N GLU A 164 -28.71 -37.11 2.83
CA GLU A 164 -27.41 -36.59 2.40
C GLU A 164 -27.29 -35.05 2.48
N ASN A 165 -28.21 -34.39 3.19
CA ASN A 165 -28.19 -32.94 3.40
C ASN A 165 -27.40 -32.55 4.65
N TYR A 166 -26.91 -31.31 4.65
CA TYR A 166 -26.15 -30.70 5.74
C TYR A 166 -27.02 -29.65 6.43
N TYR A 167 -26.85 -29.50 7.74
CA TYR A 167 -27.62 -28.57 8.57
C TYR A 167 -26.72 -27.81 9.53
N SER A 168 -27.02 -26.53 9.78
CA SER A 168 -26.31 -25.71 10.77
C SER A 168 -26.89 -25.84 12.18
N ASP A 169 -27.96 -26.63 12.35
CA ASP A 169 -28.61 -26.90 13.63
C ASP A 169 -29.06 -28.36 13.71
N LYS A 170 -29.16 -28.86 14.95
CA LYS A 170 -29.55 -30.23 15.24
C LYS A 170 -31.02 -30.52 14.90
N GLU A 171 -31.88 -29.50 14.88
CA GLU A 171 -33.30 -29.61 14.56
C GLU A 171 -33.56 -29.72 13.05
N CYS A 172 -32.53 -29.60 12.22
CA CYS A 172 -32.59 -29.63 10.76
C CYS A 172 -33.50 -28.54 10.17
N MET A 173 -33.58 -27.38 10.83
CA MET A 173 -34.41 -26.26 10.38
C MET A 173 -33.69 -25.38 9.36
N ASN A 174 -32.36 -25.37 9.38
CA ASN A 174 -31.51 -24.60 8.47
C ASN A 174 -30.62 -25.54 7.67
N GLU A 175 -31.09 -25.93 6.49
CA GLU A 175 -30.30 -26.67 5.51
C GLU A 175 -29.21 -25.77 4.91
N ILE A 176 -28.00 -26.31 4.79
CA ILE A 176 -26.83 -25.64 4.22
C ILE A 176 -26.22 -26.50 3.11
N GLU A 177 -25.52 -25.86 2.18
CA GLU A 177 -24.73 -26.58 1.17
C GLU A 177 -23.46 -27.16 1.79
N GLN A 178 -22.98 -28.29 1.25
CA GLN A 178 -21.71 -28.90 1.68
C GLN A 178 -20.54 -27.90 1.61
N ALA A 179 -20.49 -27.05 0.57
CA ALA A 179 -19.44 -26.05 0.42
C ALA A 179 -19.41 -25.03 1.57
N SER A 180 -20.58 -24.72 2.15
CA SER A 180 -20.71 -23.82 3.31
C SER A 180 -20.20 -24.45 4.62
N THR A 181 -19.95 -25.76 4.63
CA THR A 181 -19.33 -26.43 5.79
C THR A 181 -17.84 -26.14 5.88
N VAL A 182 -17.19 -25.75 4.78
CA VAL A 182 -15.74 -25.59 4.69
C VAL A 182 -15.32 -24.20 5.16
N LEU A 183 -14.44 -24.15 6.16
CA LEU A 183 -13.70 -22.94 6.49
C LEU A 183 -12.41 -22.93 5.68
N LYS A 184 -12.37 -22.13 4.62
CA LYS A 184 -11.16 -22.01 3.79
C LYS A 184 -10.02 -21.42 4.62
N SER A 185 -8.85 -22.05 4.54
CA SER A 185 -7.65 -21.45 5.13
C SER A 185 -7.31 -20.14 4.42
N PRO A 186 -6.98 -19.06 5.14
CA PRO A 186 -6.48 -17.84 4.53
C PRO A 186 -5.15 -18.06 3.79
N TYR A 187 -4.38 -19.09 4.15
CA TYR A 187 -3.17 -19.47 3.42
C TYR A 187 -3.44 -20.00 2.01
N ASN A 188 -4.65 -20.44 1.71
CA ASN A 188 -5.02 -20.88 0.35
C ASN A 188 -5.44 -19.71 -0.56
N ILE A 189 -5.54 -18.51 0.02
CA ILE A 189 -5.79 -17.27 -0.71
C ILE A 189 -4.47 -16.63 -1.14
N ILE A 190 -3.38 -16.89 -0.41
CA ILE A 190 -2.07 -16.29 -0.64
C ILE A 190 -1.12 -17.27 -1.36
N ASP A 191 -0.34 -16.74 -2.30
CA ASP A 191 0.61 -17.54 -3.07
C ASP A 191 1.79 -17.97 -2.19
N PHE A 192 2.44 -17.03 -1.49
CA PHE A 192 3.63 -17.28 -0.67
C PHE A 192 3.51 -16.74 0.76
N VAL A 193 4.22 -17.38 1.70
CA VAL A 193 4.28 -16.92 3.10
C VAL A 193 5.72 -16.93 3.59
N VAL A 194 6.13 -15.81 4.18
CA VAL A 194 7.36 -15.67 4.97
C VAL A 194 6.97 -15.73 6.44
N GLU A 195 7.33 -16.82 7.11
CA GLU A 195 7.15 -16.96 8.56
C GLU A 195 8.30 -16.25 9.29
N VAL A 196 7.95 -15.28 10.12
CA VAL A 196 8.88 -14.58 11.00
C VAL A 196 8.60 -15.02 12.44
N ALA A 197 9.65 -15.14 13.25
CA ALA A 197 9.51 -15.54 14.64
C ALA A 197 8.56 -14.58 15.41
N GLU A 198 7.74 -15.11 16.31
CA GLU A 198 6.95 -14.30 17.25
C GLU A 198 7.87 -13.45 18.14
N GLY A 199 7.43 -12.24 18.50
CA GLY A 199 8.21 -11.34 19.35
C GLY A 199 9.40 -10.67 18.65
N LYS A 200 9.42 -10.68 17.32
CA LYS A 200 10.38 -9.96 16.48
C LYS A 200 9.62 -8.98 15.59
N ASN A 201 10.07 -7.74 15.51
CA ASN A 201 9.67 -6.81 14.45
C ASN A 201 10.20 -7.29 13.09
N PRO A 202 9.35 -7.70 12.13
CA PRO A 202 9.82 -8.12 10.82
C PRO A 202 10.52 -6.99 10.06
N ILE A 203 11.64 -7.29 9.40
CA ILE A 203 12.37 -6.34 8.58
C ILE A 203 12.17 -6.69 7.11
N VAL A 204 11.55 -5.79 6.36
CA VAL A 204 11.44 -5.88 4.90
C VAL A 204 12.42 -4.90 4.26
N LEU A 205 13.32 -5.40 3.40
CA LEU A 205 14.24 -4.55 2.64
C LEU A 205 13.69 -4.36 1.23
N GLN A 206 13.45 -3.10 0.85
CA GLN A 206 13.16 -2.73 -0.52
C GLN A 206 14.46 -2.39 -1.26
N LEU A 207 14.73 -3.14 -2.32
CA LEU A 207 15.73 -2.82 -3.33
C LEU A 207 15.03 -2.32 -4.59
N SER A 208 15.66 -1.45 -5.36
CA SER A 208 15.04 -0.92 -6.57
C SER A 208 16.07 -0.56 -7.62
N ASP A 209 15.71 -0.79 -8.87
CA ASP A 209 16.48 -0.34 -10.03
C ASP A 209 17.94 -0.80 -9.93
N THR A 210 18.21 -2.08 -9.68
CA THR A 210 19.60 -2.56 -9.71
C THR A 210 20.18 -2.42 -11.11
N GLN A 211 19.34 -2.55 -12.15
CA GLN A 211 19.62 -2.27 -13.55
C GLN A 211 21.00 -2.76 -13.96
N ILE A 212 21.38 -3.96 -13.55
CA ILE A 212 22.70 -4.47 -13.90
C ILE A 212 22.79 -4.58 -15.42
N ILE A 213 23.91 -4.11 -15.97
CA ILE A 213 24.15 -3.98 -17.40
C ILE A 213 25.38 -4.79 -17.76
N ASP A 214 25.32 -5.49 -18.90
CA ASP A 214 26.50 -5.96 -19.62
C ASP A 214 26.67 -5.14 -20.92
N ALA A 215 27.56 -4.15 -20.88
CA ALA A 215 27.84 -3.30 -22.03
C ALA A 215 28.33 -4.06 -23.28
N GLY A 216 28.86 -5.28 -23.12
CA GLY A 216 29.27 -6.15 -24.22
C GLY A 216 28.09 -6.63 -25.07
N GLN A 217 26.89 -6.64 -24.51
CA GLN A 217 25.64 -7.04 -25.19
C GLN A 217 24.85 -5.85 -25.75
N ALA A 218 25.39 -4.64 -25.64
CA ALA A 218 24.70 -3.43 -26.05
C ALA A 218 24.29 -3.42 -27.52
N ARG A 219 23.08 -2.91 -27.78
CA ARG A 219 22.63 -2.62 -29.15
C ARG A 219 23.46 -1.46 -29.74
N PRO A 220 23.71 -1.44 -31.06
CA PRO A 220 24.63 -0.48 -31.67
C PRO A 220 24.34 0.98 -31.30
N GLY A 221 25.37 1.71 -30.85
CA GLY A 221 25.31 3.15 -30.58
C GLY A 221 24.79 3.55 -29.19
N ARG A 222 24.51 2.58 -28.30
CA ARG A 222 23.90 2.86 -26.98
C ARG A 222 24.87 3.14 -25.84
N THR A 223 26.04 2.51 -25.83
CA THR A 223 27.01 2.63 -24.73
C THR A 223 27.85 3.89 -24.81
N GLY A 224 28.26 4.29 -26.01
CA GLY A 224 29.06 5.51 -26.21
C GLY A 224 30.25 5.59 -25.26
N VAL A 225 30.33 6.68 -24.50
CA VAL A 225 31.40 6.93 -23.51
C VAL A 225 31.23 6.16 -22.20
N TYR A 226 30.12 5.45 -22.00
CA TYR A 226 29.80 4.72 -20.76
C TYR A 226 30.16 3.23 -20.82
N TYR A 227 30.73 2.75 -21.93
CA TYR A 227 31.08 1.34 -22.11
C TYR A 227 31.92 0.79 -20.96
N GLU A 228 32.97 1.51 -20.56
CA GLU A 228 33.86 1.09 -19.47
C GLU A 228 33.17 1.11 -18.10
N LEU A 229 32.25 2.06 -17.87
CA LEU A 229 31.50 2.14 -16.62
C LEU A 229 30.50 0.99 -16.47
N TRP A 230 30.01 0.47 -17.59
CA TRP A 230 28.98 -0.57 -17.62
C TRP A 230 29.49 -1.93 -18.08
N ALA A 231 30.81 -2.12 -18.07
CA ALA A 231 31.40 -3.41 -18.38
C ALA A 231 30.98 -4.47 -17.34
N THR A 232 30.94 -5.72 -17.77
CA THR A 232 30.50 -6.87 -16.95
C THR A 232 31.33 -7.04 -15.67
N ASP A 233 32.61 -6.68 -15.71
CA ASP A 233 33.53 -6.76 -14.56
C ASP A 233 33.29 -5.68 -13.50
N GLN A 234 32.44 -4.68 -13.79
CA GLN A 234 32.07 -3.62 -12.85
C GLN A 234 30.89 -4.00 -11.94
N ILE A 235 30.20 -5.13 -12.19
CA ILE A 235 28.95 -5.49 -11.49
C ILE A 235 29.18 -5.60 -9.98
N GLU A 236 30.35 -6.11 -9.56
CA GLU A 236 30.70 -6.27 -8.16
C GLU A 236 30.71 -4.91 -7.44
N GLU A 237 31.62 -4.01 -7.83
CA GLU A 237 31.83 -2.72 -7.18
C GLU A 237 30.65 -1.75 -7.37
N ARG A 238 29.89 -1.89 -8.46
CA ARG A 238 28.78 -0.97 -8.77
C ARG A 238 27.42 -1.42 -8.25
N CYS A 239 27.28 -2.68 -7.85
CA CYS A 239 25.99 -3.23 -7.42
C CYS A 239 26.16 -4.20 -6.24
N TYR A 240 26.86 -5.32 -6.42
CA TYR A 240 26.85 -6.40 -5.41
C TYR A 240 27.52 -6.02 -4.10
N ASP A 241 28.56 -5.18 -4.09
CA ASP A 241 29.16 -4.66 -2.85
C ASP A 241 28.14 -3.85 -2.04
N TYR A 242 27.36 -2.99 -2.71
CA TYR A 242 26.33 -2.19 -2.07
C TYR A 242 25.17 -3.04 -1.55
N LEU A 243 24.70 -4.01 -2.35
CA LEU A 243 23.66 -4.94 -1.95
C LEU A 243 24.10 -5.79 -0.75
N THR A 244 25.34 -6.29 -0.79
CA THR A 244 25.94 -7.05 0.31
C THR A 244 25.98 -6.20 1.58
N GLU A 245 26.45 -4.95 1.49
CA GLU A 245 26.50 -4.06 2.65
C GLU A 245 25.12 -3.88 3.28
N VAL A 246 24.11 -3.47 2.50
CA VAL A 246 22.77 -3.19 3.05
C VAL A 246 22.09 -4.46 3.57
N ILE A 247 22.19 -5.59 2.88
CA ILE A 247 21.59 -6.86 3.32
C ILE A 247 22.24 -7.32 4.64
N MET A 248 23.58 -7.27 4.73
CA MET A 248 24.31 -7.73 5.91
C MET A 248 24.12 -6.79 7.11
N ALA A 249 24.00 -5.48 6.87
CA ALA A 249 23.77 -4.50 7.91
C ALA A 249 22.33 -4.56 8.46
N THR A 250 21.35 -4.77 7.59
CA THR A 250 19.92 -4.70 7.96
C THR A 250 19.32 -6.04 8.35
N LYS A 251 19.91 -7.16 7.88
CA LYS A 251 19.48 -8.54 8.17
C LYS A 251 17.97 -8.74 7.95
N PRO A 252 17.48 -8.50 6.73
CA PRO A 252 16.05 -8.56 6.44
C PRO A 252 15.50 -9.97 6.60
N ASP A 253 14.22 -10.05 6.98
CA ASP A 253 13.44 -11.29 6.95
C ASP A 253 12.87 -11.55 5.56
N PHE A 254 12.65 -10.49 4.79
CA PHE A 254 12.09 -10.53 3.44
C PHE A 254 12.66 -9.38 2.60
N ILE A 255 12.96 -9.65 1.34
CA ILE A 255 13.46 -8.63 0.39
C ILE A 255 12.44 -8.46 -0.74
N ILE A 256 11.99 -7.23 -0.98
CA ILE A 256 11.22 -6.90 -2.19
C ILE A 256 12.11 -6.14 -3.17
N ILE A 257 11.99 -6.44 -4.46
CA ILE A 257 12.70 -5.72 -5.51
C ILE A 257 11.67 -5.06 -6.43
N THR A 258 11.60 -3.73 -6.40
CA THR A 258 10.58 -2.95 -7.13
C THR A 258 10.93 -2.72 -8.60
N GLY A 259 11.43 -3.75 -9.28
CA GLY A 259 11.65 -3.77 -10.73
C GLY A 259 12.97 -3.19 -11.20
N ASP A 260 13.18 -3.35 -12.51
CA ASP A 260 14.40 -3.02 -13.21
C ASP A 260 15.59 -3.75 -12.58
N VAL A 261 15.44 -5.08 -12.48
CA VAL A 261 16.48 -5.97 -11.99
C VAL A 261 17.67 -5.91 -12.95
N VAL A 262 17.37 -6.07 -14.25
CA VAL A 262 18.33 -5.92 -15.34
C VAL A 262 17.89 -4.81 -16.29
N TYR A 263 18.85 -4.17 -16.93
CA TYR A 263 18.52 -3.40 -18.13
C TYR A 263 18.45 -4.38 -19.31
N GLY A 264 17.25 -4.86 -19.65
CA GLY A 264 17.05 -5.99 -20.57
C GLY A 264 17.65 -5.80 -21.98
N GLU A 265 17.75 -4.57 -22.47
CA GLU A 265 18.48 -4.24 -23.72
C GLU A 265 19.95 -4.72 -23.73
N PHE A 266 20.54 -4.91 -22.55
CA PHE A 266 21.92 -5.34 -22.33
C PHE A 266 22.03 -6.77 -21.79
N ASP A 267 20.94 -7.55 -21.82
CA ASP A 267 20.92 -8.93 -21.31
C ASP A 267 20.25 -9.90 -22.28
N ASP A 268 20.55 -9.76 -23.58
CA ASP A 268 20.04 -10.67 -24.63
C ASP A 268 20.51 -12.13 -24.43
N SER A 269 21.58 -12.35 -23.67
CA SER A 269 22.08 -13.69 -23.29
C SER A 269 21.49 -14.24 -21.98
N GLY A 270 20.87 -13.39 -21.16
CA GLY A 270 20.33 -13.75 -19.83
C GLY A 270 21.40 -13.93 -18.73
N THR A 271 22.65 -13.58 -19.02
CA THR A 271 23.78 -13.79 -18.10
C THR A 271 23.73 -12.84 -16.91
N ALA A 272 23.30 -11.59 -17.12
CA ALA A 272 23.18 -10.63 -16.03
C ALA A 272 22.09 -11.08 -15.05
N LEU A 273 20.89 -11.43 -15.56
CA LEU A 273 19.81 -11.92 -14.71
C LEU A 273 20.20 -13.19 -13.95
N THR A 274 20.84 -14.16 -14.61
CA THR A 274 21.30 -15.39 -13.96
C THR A 274 22.32 -15.08 -12.86
N SER A 275 23.24 -14.15 -13.09
CA SER A 275 24.20 -13.70 -12.08
C SER A 275 23.49 -13.07 -10.88
N PHE A 276 22.50 -12.22 -11.12
CA PHE A 276 21.73 -11.58 -10.05
C PHE A 276 20.98 -12.59 -9.19
N ILE A 277 20.29 -13.55 -9.81
CA ILE A 277 19.57 -14.61 -9.11
C ILE A 277 20.55 -15.40 -8.23
N ASN A 278 21.69 -15.85 -8.78
CA ASN A 278 22.69 -16.59 -8.00
C ASN A 278 23.25 -15.78 -6.83
N PHE A 279 23.46 -14.47 -7.02
CA PHE A 279 23.89 -13.56 -5.96
C PHE A 279 22.84 -13.47 -4.84
N MET A 280 21.57 -13.23 -5.18
CA MET A 280 20.48 -13.15 -4.20
C MET A 280 20.25 -14.47 -3.46
N GLU A 281 20.27 -15.60 -4.18
CA GLU A 281 20.14 -16.95 -3.61
C GLU A 281 21.24 -17.28 -2.59
N SER A 282 22.43 -16.67 -2.72
CA SER A 282 23.55 -16.91 -1.80
C SER A 282 23.27 -16.46 -0.36
N PHE A 283 22.34 -15.50 -0.17
CA PHE A 283 21.95 -15.01 1.16
C PHE A 283 20.96 -15.95 1.86
N GLN A 284 20.25 -16.80 1.12
CA GLN A 284 19.20 -17.69 1.66
C GLN A 284 18.10 -16.94 2.43
N ILE A 285 17.80 -15.71 1.98
CA ILE A 285 16.72 -14.86 2.50
C ILE A 285 15.61 -14.87 1.46
N PRO A 286 14.34 -15.09 1.83
CA PRO A 286 13.23 -14.99 0.90
C PRO A 286 13.18 -13.63 0.20
N TRP A 287 13.03 -13.63 -1.12
CA TRP A 287 13.04 -12.40 -1.92
C TRP A 287 12.04 -12.44 -3.07
N SER A 288 11.51 -11.29 -3.48
CA SER A 288 10.44 -11.19 -4.48
C SER A 288 10.64 -10.02 -5.44
N PRO A 289 10.86 -10.27 -6.74
CA PRO A 289 10.95 -9.22 -7.75
C PRO A 289 9.60 -8.92 -8.41
N VAL A 290 9.36 -7.66 -8.73
CA VAL A 290 8.39 -7.29 -9.78
C VAL A 290 9.13 -6.93 -11.06
N PHE A 291 8.44 -6.91 -12.20
CA PHE A 291 9.01 -6.40 -13.44
C PHE A 291 9.01 -4.88 -13.46
N GLY A 292 10.12 -4.31 -13.93
CA GLY A 292 10.23 -2.92 -14.33
C GLY A 292 10.17 -2.74 -15.85
N ASN A 293 10.30 -1.49 -16.30
CA ASN A 293 10.12 -1.16 -17.70
C ASN A 293 11.28 -1.61 -18.59
N HIS A 294 12.45 -1.91 -18.02
CA HIS A 294 13.61 -2.39 -18.75
C HIS A 294 13.74 -3.91 -18.74
N ASP A 295 13.13 -4.61 -17.78
CA ASP A 295 13.28 -6.06 -17.64
C ASP A 295 12.75 -6.81 -18.87
N ASN A 296 11.66 -6.35 -19.47
CA ASN A 296 11.01 -7.01 -20.62
C ASN A 296 11.68 -6.74 -21.98
N GLU A 297 12.80 -6.02 -22.02
CA GLU A 297 13.49 -5.63 -23.25
C GLU A 297 14.43 -6.72 -23.78
N SER A 298 14.81 -7.71 -22.96
CA SER A 298 15.72 -8.80 -23.35
C SER A 298 15.12 -9.68 -24.46
N LYS A 299 15.96 -10.11 -25.41
CA LYS A 299 15.59 -11.11 -26.41
C LYS A 299 15.42 -12.53 -25.85
N LYS A 300 15.73 -12.77 -24.57
CA LYS A 300 15.34 -14.02 -23.91
C LYS A 300 13.83 -14.14 -23.76
N GLY A 301 13.14 -13.00 -23.62
CA GLY A 301 11.71 -12.93 -23.35
C GLY A 301 11.39 -13.13 -21.87
N VAL A 302 10.28 -12.51 -21.44
CA VAL A 302 9.82 -12.54 -20.05
C VAL A 302 9.49 -13.95 -19.54
N ASP A 303 8.95 -14.85 -20.37
CA ASP A 303 8.61 -16.21 -19.92
C ASP A 303 9.86 -16.98 -19.48
N TRP A 304 10.99 -16.79 -20.18
CA TRP A 304 12.27 -17.35 -19.76
C TRP A 304 12.75 -16.73 -18.44
N GLN A 305 12.58 -15.41 -18.26
CA GLN A 305 12.96 -14.71 -17.03
C GLN A 305 12.12 -15.18 -15.83
N CYS A 306 10.80 -15.30 -16.02
CA CYS A 306 9.86 -15.86 -15.06
C CYS A 306 10.27 -17.29 -14.67
N GLU A 307 10.57 -18.15 -15.64
CA GLU A 307 11.07 -19.50 -15.36
C GLU A 307 12.37 -19.47 -14.52
N GLN A 308 13.26 -18.49 -14.71
CA GLN A 308 14.46 -18.40 -13.87
C GLN A 308 14.12 -18.01 -12.42
N PHE A 309 13.17 -17.08 -12.23
CA PHE A 309 12.70 -16.69 -10.91
C PHE A 309 11.96 -17.83 -10.20
N GLU A 310 11.06 -18.54 -10.90
CA GLU A 310 10.29 -19.67 -10.34
C GLU A 310 11.16 -20.87 -9.97
N ASN A 311 12.30 -21.06 -10.64
CA ASN A 311 13.25 -22.13 -10.34
C ASN A 311 14.25 -21.79 -9.21
N ALA A 312 14.33 -20.53 -8.78
CA ALA A 312 15.19 -20.13 -7.68
C ALA A 312 14.53 -20.50 -6.33
N GLN A 313 15.32 -21.04 -5.39
CA GLN A 313 14.81 -21.66 -4.18
C GLN A 313 14.25 -20.63 -3.18
N TYR A 314 14.90 -19.47 -3.05
CA TYR A 314 14.48 -18.42 -2.13
C TYR A 314 13.74 -17.27 -2.83
N CYS A 315 13.61 -17.32 -4.15
CA CYS A 315 12.78 -16.40 -4.91
C CYS A 315 11.30 -16.79 -4.80
N LEU A 316 10.51 -15.94 -4.16
CA LEU A 316 9.06 -16.08 -4.11
C LEU A 316 8.48 -15.31 -5.30
N PHE A 317 8.16 -16.03 -6.37
CA PHE A 317 7.65 -15.46 -7.62
C PHE A 317 6.74 -16.47 -8.31
N GLU A 318 5.66 -15.99 -8.94
CA GLU A 318 4.79 -16.79 -9.79
C GLU A 318 4.31 -15.95 -10.98
N GLN A 319 4.41 -16.49 -12.19
CA GLN A 319 3.83 -15.90 -13.39
C GLN A 319 2.37 -16.34 -13.56
N LYS A 320 1.42 -15.45 -13.27
CA LYS A 320 0.00 -15.70 -13.58
C LYS A 320 -0.34 -15.28 -15.01
N SER A 321 -1.34 -15.94 -15.61
CA SER A 321 -1.92 -15.56 -16.90
C SER A 321 -2.85 -14.34 -16.78
N LEU A 322 -2.35 -13.26 -16.19
CA LEU A 322 -2.99 -11.95 -16.08
C LEU A 322 -2.17 -10.96 -16.91
N THR A 323 -2.74 -9.79 -17.22
CA THR A 323 -1.99 -8.67 -17.82
C THR A 323 -0.68 -8.42 -17.04
N GLY A 324 0.43 -8.26 -17.76
CA GLY A 324 1.79 -8.17 -17.19
C GLY A 324 2.38 -9.52 -16.80
N ASN A 325 3.54 -9.50 -16.14
CA ASN A 325 4.33 -10.68 -15.78
C ASN A 325 4.61 -10.73 -14.27
N GLY A 326 4.33 -11.87 -13.64
CA GLY A 326 4.23 -11.96 -12.20
C GLY A 326 2.76 -11.89 -11.76
N ASN A 327 2.45 -10.96 -10.86
CA ASN A 327 1.14 -10.79 -10.20
C ASN A 327 0.88 -11.89 -9.17
N TYR A 328 1.48 -11.74 -7.99
CA TYR A 328 1.39 -12.72 -6.91
C TYR A 328 1.36 -12.02 -5.54
N SER A 329 0.96 -12.75 -4.51
CA SER A 329 0.91 -12.25 -3.14
C SER A 329 1.91 -12.94 -2.22
N VAL A 330 2.55 -12.15 -1.37
CA VAL A 330 3.48 -12.65 -0.34
C VAL A 330 3.02 -12.14 1.02
N ALA A 331 2.66 -13.05 1.92
CA ALA A 331 2.29 -12.71 3.28
C ALA A 331 3.49 -12.78 4.24
N ILE A 332 3.51 -11.87 5.21
CA ILE A 332 4.27 -12.04 6.45
C ILE A 332 3.34 -12.67 7.49
N ALA A 333 3.80 -13.76 8.08
CA ALA A 333 3.11 -14.49 9.13
C ALA A 333 3.97 -14.58 10.39
N GLN A 334 3.32 -14.56 11.55
CA GLN A 334 3.96 -14.78 12.84
C GLN A 334 3.06 -15.65 13.71
N GLY A 335 3.60 -16.73 14.27
CA GLY A 335 2.82 -17.66 15.09
C GLY A 335 1.73 -18.39 14.29
N GLY A 336 1.91 -18.52 12.97
CA GLY A 336 0.89 -19.05 12.07
C GLY A 336 -0.27 -18.09 11.77
N ALA A 337 -0.27 -16.85 12.24
CA ALA A 337 -1.24 -15.84 11.85
C ALA A 337 -0.70 -14.94 10.72
N LEU A 338 -1.47 -14.76 9.65
CA LEU A 338 -1.14 -13.78 8.60
C LEU A 338 -1.31 -12.36 9.15
N LYS A 339 -0.28 -11.53 9.03
CA LYS A 339 -0.27 -10.16 9.58
C LYS A 339 -0.30 -9.09 8.51
N ARG A 340 0.47 -9.26 7.44
CA ARG A 340 0.54 -8.35 6.29
C ARG A 340 0.66 -9.12 4.99
N VAL A 341 0.08 -8.61 3.92
CA VAL A 341 0.24 -9.14 2.56
C VAL A 341 0.78 -8.06 1.63
N PHE A 342 1.83 -8.41 0.90
CA PHE A 342 2.39 -7.64 -0.20
C PHE A 342 1.83 -8.19 -1.52
N TYR A 343 1.08 -7.37 -2.24
CA TYR A 343 0.69 -7.65 -3.61
C TYR A 343 1.80 -7.15 -4.54
N MET A 344 2.45 -8.09 -5.23
CA MET A 344 3.58 -7.87 -6.13
C MET A 344 3.06 -7.85 -7.56
N LEU A 345 2.93 -6.66 -8.16
CA LEU A 345 2.32 -6.50 -9.49
C LEU A 345 3.27 -5.95 -10.54
N ASP A 346 3.02 -6.37 -11.78
CA ASP A 346 3.60 -5.73 -12.95
C ASP A 346 2.77 -4.49 -13.33
N SER A 347 3.35 -3.31 -13.18
CA SER A 347 2.80 -2.05 -13.68
C SER A 347 2.97 -1.88 -15.19
N ASN A 348 3.49 -2.91 -15.86
CA ASN A 348 3.90 -2.95 -17.25
C ASN A 348 4.99 -1.92 -17.57
N GLY A 349 5.44 -1.90 -18.82
CA GLY A 349 6.50 -1.00 -19.27
C GLY A 349 6.01 0.18 -20.09
N CYS A 350 6.76 1.29 -20.05
CA CYS A 350 6.71 2.38 -21.03
C CYS A 350 7.73 2.20 -22.19
N GLY A 351 8.45 1.07 -22.21
CA GLY A 351 9.66 0.84 -23.00
C GLY A 351 9.53 -0.12 -24.19
N ALA A 352 10.68 -0.57 -24.69
CA ALA A 352 10.81 -1.35 -25.92
C ALA A 352 10.76 -2.87 -25.66
N ALA A 353 9.62 -3.35 -25.13
CA ALA A 353 9.41 -4.79 -24.92
C ALA A 353 9.74 -5.58 -26.20
N SER A 354 10.54 -6.63 -26.05
CA SER A 354 11.02 -7.47 -27.16
C SER A 354 9.89 -8.24 -27.82
N ALA A 355 10.12 -8.76 -29.03
CA ALA A 355 9.12 -9.56 -29.72
C ALA A 355 8.84 -10.87 -28.95
N GLU A 356 9.89 -11.42 -28.33
CA GLU A 356 9.86 -12.60 -27.48
C GLU A 356 9.03 -12.35 -26.23
N SER A 357 9.19 -11.19 -25.57
CA SER A 357 8.38 -10.84 -24.39
C SER A 357 6.89 -10.65 -24.71
N LEU A 358 6.56 -10.16 -25.91
CA LEU A 358 5.17 -9.96 -26.34
C LEU A 358 4.50 -11.26 -26.82
N ALA A 359 5.26 -12.32 -27.05
CA ALA A 359 4.76 -13.57 -27.63
C ALA A 359 3.77 -14.29 -26.71
N ASN A 360 3.85 -14.07 -25.39
CA ASN A 360 2.95 -14.68 -24.40
C ASN A 360 1.51 -14.12 -24.44
N GLY A 361 1.31 -12.94 -25.05
CA GLY A 361 0.00 -12.32 -25.24
C GLY A 361 -0.57 -11.55 -24.05
N HIS A 362 0.10 -11.53 -22.90
CA HIS A 362 -0.31 -10.77 -21.70
C HIS A 362 0.70 -9.70 -21.26
N THR A 363 1.94 -9.72 -21.77
CA THR A 363 2.88 -8.59 -21.67
C THR A 363 2.41 -7.39 -22.49
N THR A 364 2.50 -6.19 -21.92
CA THR A 364 2.09 -4.97 -22.61
C THR A 364 3.14 -3.86 -22.58
N LYS A 365 3.06 -2.96 -23.58
CA LYS A 365 3.83 -1.70 -23.66
C LYS A 365 3.11 -0.50 -23.05
N GLY A 366 1.92 -0.71 -22.49
CA GLY A 366 1.12 0.32 -21.85
C GLY A 366 1.34 0.29 -20.35
N VAL A 367 1.62 1.46 -19.77
CA VAL A 367 1.81 1.61 -18.33
C VAL A 367 0.47 1.51 -17.59
N GLY A 368 0.51 0.85 -16.43
CA GLY A 368 -0.60 0.68 -15.50
C GLY A 368 -1.17 -0.72 -15.50
N PHE A 369 -2.16 -0.96 -14.64
CA PHE A 369 -2.75 -2.28 -14.46
C PHE A 369 -3.87 -2.58 -15.45
N GLY A 370 -3.91 -3.83 -15.91
CA GLY A 370 -5.02 -4.44 -16.62
C GLY A 370 -6.26 -4.60 -15.73
N ALA A 371 -7.43 -4.72 -16.37
CA ALA A 371 -8.69 -4.89 -15.66
C ALA A 371 -8.76 -6.24 -14.91
N ASP A 372 -8.10 -7.25 -15.44
CA ASP A 372 -7.95 -8.59 -14.86
C ASP A 372 -7.04 -8.61 -13.63
N GLN A 373 -5.91 -7.89 -13.65
CA GLN A 373 -5.07 -7.66 -12.46
C GLN A 373 -5.90 -7.01 -11.34
N ILE A 374 -6.68 -5.98 -11.69
CA ILE A 374 -7.55 -5.27 -10.73
C ILE A 374 -8.64 -6.19 -10.17
N ALA A 375 -9.29 -6.97 -11.02
CA ALA A 375 -10.31 -7.92 -10.59
C ALA A 375 -9.72 -8.98 -9.65
N TRP A 376 -8.57 -9.54 -10.00
CA TRP A 376 -7.87 -10.56 -9.20
C TRP A 376 -7.54 -10.07 -7.79
N TYR A 377 -6.76 -8.99 -7.64
CA TYR A 377 -6.40 -8.53 -6.30
C TYR A 377 -7.63 -8.06 -5.51
N THR A 378 -8.67 -7.55 -6.20
CA THR A 378 -9.90 -7.10 -5.54
C THR A 378 -10.65 -8.28 -4.95
N GLU A 379 -10.81 -9.37 -5.71
CA GLU A 379 -11.44 -10.59 -5.22
C GLU A 379 -10.63 -11.21 -4.08
N GLU A 380 -9.33 -11.37 -4.28
CA GLU A 380 -8.42 -11.97 -3.31
C GLU A 380 -8.41 -11.21 -1.97
N ILE A 381 -8.24 -9.88 -2.00
CA ILE A 381 -8.23 -9.06 -0.78
C ILE A 381 -9.60 -9.12 -0.06
N ASN A 382 -10.70 -9.13 -0.80
CA ASN A 382 -12.03 -9.23 -0.19
C ASN A 382 -12.25 -10.60 0.49
N GLU A 383 -11.84 -11.70 -0.14
CA GLU A 383 -11.89 -13.02 0.51
C GLU A 383 -10.94 -13.10 1.70
N LEU A 384 -9.73 -12.57 1.57
CA LEU A 384 -8.75 -12.52 2.65
C LEU A 384 -9.29 -11.76 3.86
N LYS A 385 -9.90 -10.59 3.65
CA LYS A 385 -10.46 -9.78 4.75
C LYS A 385 -11.69 -10.40 5.43
N LYS A 386 -12.36 -11.36 4.81
CA LYS A 386 -13.39 -12.16 5.51
C LYS A 386 -12.75 -13.11 6.51
N ALA A 387 -11.58 -13.68 6.17
CA ALA A 387 -10.86 -14.63 7.01
C ALA A 387 -9.96 -13.94 8.04
N VAL A 388 -9.32 -12.83 7.67
CA VAL A 388 -8.37 -12.06 8.50
C VAL A 388 -8.70 -10.56 8.39
N PRO A 389 -9.70 -10.05 9.14
CA PRO A 389 -10.20 -8.68 8.97
C PRO A 389 -9.14 -7.57 9.15
N ASP A 390 -8.19 -7.78 10.06
CA ASP A 390 -7.20 -6.78 10.47
C ASP A 390 -5.88 -6.86 9.70
N VAL A 391 -5.78 -7.73 8.68
CA VAL A 391 -4.56 -7.89 7.87
C VAL A 391 -4.17 -6.57 7.18
N LYS A 392 -2.89 -6.22 7.25
CA LYS A 392 -2.35 -5.05 6.54
C LYS A 392 -2.09 -5.38 5.08
N ILE A 393 -2.31 -4.42 4.19
CA ILE A 393 -2.17 -4.61 2.75
C ILE A 393 -1.20 -3.59 2.18
N SER A 394 -0.16 -4.11 1.55
CA SER A 394 0.85 -3.37 0.82
C SER A 394 0.80 -3.70 -0.68
N PHE A 395 1.13 -2.73 -1.51
CA PHE A 395 1.36 -2.95 -2.95
C PHE A 395 2.80 -2.63 -3.29
N ALA A 396 3.44 -3.48 -4.09
CA ALA A 396 4.75 -3.23 -4.67
C ALA A 396 4.68 -3.42 -6.19
N TYR A 397 5.15 -2.43 -6.94
CA TYR A 397 5.19 -2.44 -8.41
C TYR A 397 6.18 -1.36 -8.89
N HIS A 398 6.59 -1.38 -10.16
CA HIS A 398 7.70 -0.53 -10.58
C HIS A 398 7.33 0.94 -10.86
N ILE A 399 6.42 1.20 -11.80
CA ILE A 399 6.09 2.56 -12.28
C ILE A 399 4.98 3.16 -11.42
N GLN A 400 5.22 4.34 -10.86
CA GLN A 400 4.32 5.02 -9.94
C GLN A 400 3.01 5.52 -10.55
N GLN A 401 1.97 5.57 -9.71
CA GLN A 401 0.70 6.25 -10.00
C GLN A 401 0.81 7.76 -9.81
N LYS A 402 -0.06 8.52 -10.47
CA LYS A 402 -0.15 9.99 -10.34
C LYS A 402 -0.44 10.48 -8.93
N ILE A 403 -1.01 9.66 -8.06
CA ILE A 403 -1.25 10.03 -6.65
C ILE A 403 0.06 10.36 -5.91
N PHE A 404 1.19 9.78 -6.31
CA PHE A 404 2.52 10.12 -5.75
C PHE A 404 2.81 11.63 -5.88
N ALA A 405 2.55 12.22 -7.05
CA ALA A 405 2.72 13.65 -7.26
C ALA A 405 1.88 14.48 -6.26
N LYS A 406 0.66 14.04 -5.99
CA LYS A 406 -0.24 14.70 -5.04
C LYS A 406 0.30 14.58 -3.61
N ALA A 407 0.79 13.40 -3.21
CA ALA A 407 1.35 13.16 -1.88
C ALA A 407 2.56 14.08 -1.61
N TYR A 408 3.46 14.21 -2.59
CA TYR A 408 4.67 15.03 -2.43
C TYR A 408 4.43 16.55 -2.48
N THR A 409 3.24 17.02 -2.88
CA THR A 409 2.90 18.46 -2.76
C THR A 409 3.01 18.97 -1.31
N LYS A 410 2.93 18.06 -0.32
CA LYS A 410 3.22 18.31 1.09
C LYS A 410 4.56 19.03 1.31
N TYR A 411 5.57 18.74 0.49
CA TYR A 411 6.92 19.32 0.56
C TYR A 411 7.23 20.23 -0.65
N GLY A 412 6.20 20.79 -1.29
CA GLY A 412 6.38 21.76 -2.37
C GLY A 412 6.64 21.14 -3.75
N PHE A 413 6.45 19.83 -3.95
CA PHE A 413 6.63 19.20 -5.25
C PHE A 413 5.70 19.75 -6.33
N ILE A 414 6.26 20.03 -7.52
CA ILE A 414 5.52 20.51 -8.70
C ILE A 414 5.78 19.57 -9.89
N GLN A 415 4.75 18.83 -10.30
CA GLN A 415 4.82 17.82 -11.37
C GLN A 415 5.27 18.35 -12.75
N SER A 416 5.18 19.65 -13.01
CA SER A 416 5.57 20.25 -14.30
C SER A 416 7.04 20.68 -14.38
N GLU A 417 7.80 20.60 -13.28
CA GLU A 417 9.19 21.02 -13.27
C GLU A 417 10.14 19.84 -13.39
N LYS A 418 10.97 19.85 -14.43
CA LYS A 418 11.82 18.71 -14.79
C LYS A 418 12.76 18.29 -13.66
N TYR A 419 13.38 19.24 -12.98
CA TYR A 419 14.27 19.01 -11.86
C TYR A 419 13.66 19.63 -10.61
N GLN A 420 13.71 18.87 -9.53
CA GLN A 420 13.25 19.26 -8.21
C GLN A 420 14.43 19.10 -7.26
N ASP A 421 14.52 19.93 -6.23
CA ASP A 421 15.57 19.80 -5.22
C ASP A 421 14.93 19.82 -3.84
N ILE A 422 14.18 18.74 -3.56
CA ILE A 422 13.41 18.62 -2.33
C ILE A 422 14.03 17.53 -1.49
N ASN A 423 14.81 17.95 -0.50
CA ASN A 423 15.39 17.08 0.51
C ASN A 423 14.49 17.06 1.75
N ILE A 424 13.67 16.02 1.87
CA ILE A 424 12.72 15.85 2.98
C ILE A 424 13.46 15.67 4.29
N ASP A 425 14.65 15.06 4.29
CA ASP A 425 15.40 14.76 5.51
C ASP A 425 15.81 16.00 6.31
N ILE A 426 15.96 17.14 5.63
CA ILE A 426 16.28 18.45 6.22
C ILE A 426 15.18 19.49 6.00
N HIS A 427 14.02 19.09 5.46
CA HIS A 427 12.94 20.02 5.18
C HIS A 427 12.40 20.60 6.51
N PRO A 428 12.14 21.92 6.61
CA PRO A 428 11.70 22.55 7.86
C PRO A 428 10.38 21.98 8.39
N ASP A 429 9.50 21.56 7.48
CA ASP A 429 8.19 20.96 7.81
C ASP A 429 8.18 19.42 7.80
N LYS A 430 9.35 18.77 7.86
CA LYS A 430 9.46 17.31 7.89
C LYS A 430 8.65 16.73 9.06
N THR A 431 7.86 15.68 8.77
CA THR A 431 7.26 14.84 9.81
C THR A 431 8.17 13.66 10.15
N ASP A 432 8.13 13.18 11.39
CA ASP A 432 9.05 12.15 11.92
C ASP A 432 9.19 10.90 11.04
N THR A 433 8.13 10.51 10.34
CA THR A 433 8.06 9.27 9.54
C THR A 433 8.34 9.43 8.04
N ASP A 434 8.51 10.67 7.57
CA ASP A 434 8.76 10.97 6.16
C ASP A 434 10.25 11.22 5.94
N PHE A 435 10.80 10.80 4.80
CA PHE A 435 12.24 10.87 4.56
C PHE A 435 12.58 10.89 3.06
N GLY A 436 13.87 11.12 2.77
CA GLY A 436 14.46 10.95 1.45
C GLY A 436 14.42 12.21 0.57
N TYR A 437 14.61 11.99 -0.73
CA TYR A 437 14.88 13.05 -1.70
C TYR A 437 14.01 12.92 -2.96
N ILE A 438 13.60 14.06 -3.51
CA ILE A 438 12.92 14.18 -4.80
C ILE A 438 13.77 15.07 -5.71
N GLY A 439 14.42 14.46 -6.71
CA GLY A 439 15.33 15.12 -7.65
C GLY A 439 14.68 15.55 -8.97
N ARG A 440 13.49 15.03 -9.29
CA ARG A 440 12.85 15.26 -10.60
C ARG A 440 11.33 15.09 -10.57
N GLN A 441 10.65 15.64 -11.59
CA GLN A 441 9.26 15.27 -11.87
C GLN A 441 9.11 13.77 -12.16
N LEU A 442 7.93 13.25 -11.85
CA LEU A 442 7.54 11.89 -12.20
C LEU A 442 7.44 11.73 -13.72
N GLN A 443 8.07 10.70 -14.27
CA GLN A 443 7.92 10.25 -15.65
C GLN A 443 6.67 9.39 -15.78
N ASP A 444 5.87 9.69 -16.80
CA ASP A 444 4.71 8.91 -17.21
C ASP A 444 3.79 8.41 -16.07
N PRO A 445 3.45 9.25 -15.06
CA PRO A 445 2.60 8.80 -13.96
C PRO A 445 1.21 8.41 -14.48
N TRP A 446 0.81 7.17 -14.23
CA TRP A 446 -0.46 6.62 -14.69
C TRP A 446 -1.59 6.84 -13.67
N ASP A 447 -2.78 6.29 -13.94
CA ASP A 447 -3.98 6.50 -13.11
C ASP A 447 -4.37 7.99 -12.97
N SER A 448 -4.51 8.68 -14.11
CA SER A 448 -4.73 10.13 -14.15
C SER A 448 -5.98 10.63 -13.42
N LYS A 449 -6.95 9.73 -13.17
CA LYS A 449 -8.22 9.98 -12.46
C LYS A 449 -8.24 9.42 -11.04
N TYR A 450 -7.13 8.83 -10.57
CA TYR A 450 -7.01 8.17 -9.27
C TYR A 450 -8.01 7.01 -9.07
N THR A 451 -8.49 6.39 -10.15
CA THR A 451 -9.51 5.34 -10.08
C THR A 451 -8.94 4.09 -9.41
N VAL A 452 -7.72 3.71 -9.77
CA VAL A 452 -7.06 2.52 -9.22
C VAL A 452 -6.66 2.78 -7.77
N TYR A 453 -6.05 3.94 -7.48
CA TYR A 453 -5.75 4.34 -6.10
C TYR A 453 -7.00 4.35 -5.21
N ASN A 454 -8.11 4.95 -5.66
CA ASN A 454 -9.35 4.98 -4.87
C ASN A 454 -9.93 3.56 -4.65
N GLY A 455 -9.74 2.64 -5.61
CA GLY A 455 -10.08 1.23 -5.46
C GLY A 455 -9.23 0.57 -4.36
N MET A 456 -7.91 0.71 -4.44
CA MET A 456 -6.97 0.23 -3.43
C MET A 456 -7.29 0.79 -2.03
N LYS A 457 -7.59 2.08 -1.93
CA LYS A 457 -7.92 2.70 -0.63
C LYS A 457 -9.18 2.11 -0.01
N LYS A 458 -10.21 1.80 -0.82
CA LYS A 458 -11.42 1.10 -0.33
C LYS A 458 -11.14 -0.32 0.16
N LEU A 459 -10.14 -0.99 -0.43
CA LEU A 459 -9.66 -2.28 0.03
C LEU A 459 -8.81 -2.18 1.30
N GLY A 460 -8.50 -0.98 1.78
CA GLY A 460 -7.76 -0.73 3.01
C GLY A 460 -6.25 -0.86 2.87
N VAL A 461 -5.70 -0.53 1.69
CA VAL A 461 -4.26 -0.38 1.49
C VAL A 461 -3.70 0.73 2.39
N ASP A 462 -2.58 0.44 3.04
CA ASP A 462 -1.86 1.38 3.92
C ASP A 462 -0.48 1.78 3.38
N SER A 463 0.03 1.09 2.36
CA SER A 463 1.38 1.33 1.84
C SER A 463 1.54 0.89 0.38
N ILE A 464 2.29 1.69 -0.37
CA ILE A 464 2.61 1.50 -1.79
C ILE A 464 4.10 1.78 -2.01
N PHE A 465 4.81 0.79 -2.54
CA PHE A 465 6.26 0.78 -2.77
C PHE A 465 6.56 0.70 -4.26
N VAL A 466 7.36 1.64 -4.76
CA VAL A 466 7.67 1.77 -6.19
C VAL A 466 9.14 2.11 -6.46
N GLY A 467 9.56 2.02 -7.72
CA GLY A 467 10.92 2.33 -8.20
C GLY A 467 10.92 3.40 -9.29
N HIS A 468 11.59 3.11 -10.42
CA HIS A 468 11.50 3.77 -11.73
C HIS A 468 12.12 5.18 -11.84
N GLU A 469 11.98 6.02 -10.81
CA GLU A 469 12.38 7.42 -10.93
C GLU A 469 13.89 7.67 -10.76
N HIS A 470 14.62 6.70 -10.18
CA HIS A 470 16.05 6.71 -9.85
C HIS A 470 16.48 7.85 -8.91
N PHE A 471 16.23 9.09 -9.31
CA PHE A 471 16.54 10.32 -8.57
C PHE A 471 15.55 10.61 -7.45
N ASN A 472 14.42 9.92 -7.40
CA ASN A 472 13.45 10.04 -6.32
C ASN A 472 13.55 8.80 -5.43
N ASN A 473 13.72 9.01 -4.13
CA ASN A 473 13.76 7.97 -3.09
C ASN A 473 12.98 8.40 -1.83
N ALA A 474 12.05 9.34 -2.03
CA ALA A 474 11.22 9.89 -0.97
C ALA A 474 10.15 8.89 -0.51
N SER A 475 9.83 8.93 0.78
CA SER A 475 8.73 8.20 1.40
C SER A 475 7.88 9.17 2.21
N VAL A 476 6.59 9.26 1.90
CA VAL A 476 5.67 10.17 2.58
C VAL A 476 4.35 9.51 2.92
N VAL A 477 3.82 9.83 4.10
CA VAL A 477 2.44 9.46 4.45
C VAL A 477 1.47 10.55 4.00
N TYR A 478 0.52 10.16 3.16
CA TYR A 478 -0.56 11.01 2.67
C TYR A 478 -1.88 10.22 2.68
N ASP A 479 -2.96 10.82 3.18
CA ASP A 479 -4.30 10.16 3.20
C ASP A 479 -4.28 8.77 3.90
N GLY A 480 -3.45 8.65 4.95
CA GLY A 480 -3.25 7.40 5.69
C GLY A 480 -2.66 6.27 4.84
N VAL A 481 -1.95 6.58 3.76
CA VAL A 481 -1.18 5.64 2.94
C VAL A 481 0.26 6.12 2.83
N ARG A 482 1.23 5.22 3.00
CA ARG A 482 2.64 5.49 2.70
C ARG A 482 2.89 5.35 1.20
N PHE A 483 3.39 6.40 0.57
CA PHE A 483 3.86 6.39 -0.82
C PHE A 483 5.39 6.48 -0.81
N GLN A 484 6.05 5.43 -1.29
CA GLN A 484 7.49 5.29 -1.14
C GLN A 484 8.16 4.92 -2.47
N PHE A 485 9.11 5.74 -2.88
CA PHE A 485 10.13 5.33 -3.84
C PHE A 485 11.25 4.58 -3.12
N GLY A 486 11.69 3.47 -3.70
CA GLY A 486 12.88 2.75 -3.25
C GLY A 486 14.15 3.56 -3.53
N LEU A 487 15.11 3.47 -2.63
CA LEU A 487 16.45 3.96 -2.90
C LEU A 487 17.09 3.12 -4.02
N LYS A 488 17.63 3.80 -5.03
CA LYS A 488 18.41 3.21 -6.11
C LYS A 488 19.51 2.29 -5.54
N SER A 489 19.54 1.04 -5.97
CA SER A 489 20.40 0.01 -5.35
C SER A 489 21.75 -0.22 -6.04
N SER A 490 22.06 0.54 -7.09
CA SER A 490 23.32 0.42 -7.82
C SER A 490 23.77 1.75 -8.44
N GLU A 491 25.01 1.77 -8.95
CA GLU A 491 25.53 2.86 -9.77
C GLU A 491 25.32 2.65 -11.28
N TYR A 492 24.45 1.72 -11.69
CA TYR A 492 24.11 1.52 -13.10
C TYR A 492 23.00 2.49 -13.55
N ASP A 493 23.06 2.90 -14.82
CA ASP A 493 22.28 4.02 -15.37
C ASP A 493 22.47 5.31 -14.55
N ARG A 494 21.38 6.00 -14.20
CA ARG A 494 21.39 7.25 -13.46
C ARG A 494 21.15 7.00 -11.98
N PHE A 495 21.94 7.65 -11.14
CA PHE A 495 21.83 7.59 -9.68
C PHE A 495 22.19 8.95 -9.07
N ASN A 496 21.88 9.13 -7.77
CA ASN A 496 22.20 10.36 -7.04
C ASN A 496 23.55 10.26 -6.33
N TRP A 497 24.21 11.39 -6.13
CA TRP A 497 25.35 11.54 -5.22
C TRP A 497 25.25 12.85 -4.45
N ILE A 498 25.96 12.93 -3.33
CA ILE A 498 26.10 14.14 -2.52
C ILE A 498 27.53 14.66 -2.59
N ASP A 499 27.69 15.98 -2.83
CA ASP A 499 28.99 16.63 -2.80
C ASP A 499 29.42 17.03 -1.37
N ASN A 500 30.62 17.60 -1.24
CA ASN A 500 31.17 18.00 0.06
C ASN A 500 30.44 19.19 0.70
N GLN A 501 29.52 19.84 -0.02
CA GLN A 501 28.68 20.94 0.46
C GLN A 501 27.26 20.46 0.81
N GLY A 502 26.98 19.16 0.67
CA GLY A 502 25.67 18.61 0.96
C GLY A 502 24.66 18.72 -0.17
N LYS A 503 25.09 19.21 -1.34
CA LYS A 503 24.21 19.33 -2.48
C LYS A 503 24.07 17.97 -3.16
N ILE A 504 22.82 17.57 -3.39
CA ILE A 504 22.51 16.36 -4.14
C ILE A 504 22.47 16.69 -5.64
N ALA A 505 23.07 15.82 -6.44
CA ALA A 505 22.98 15.84 -7.89
C ALA A 505 22.81 14.41 -8.42
N GLY A 506 22.37 14.29 -9.67
CA GLY A 506 22.12 13.00 -10.30
C GLY A 506 22.58 12.93 -11.75
N GLY A 507 22.94 11.74 -12.20
CA GLY A 507 23.58 11.49 -13.49
C GLY A 507 24.20 10.10 -13.60
N TYR A 508 24.98 9.88 -14.66
CA TYR A 508 25.64 8.60 -14.96
C TYR A 508 27.00 8.43 -14.26
N THR A 509 27.56 9.52 -13.73
CA THR A 509 28.87 9.56 -13.07
C THR A 509 28.78 10.46 -11.85
N LYS A 510 29.43 10.06 -10.75
CA LYS A 510 29.47 10.85 -9.51
C LYS A 510 30.64 11.84 -9.46
N THR A 511 30.43 12.97 -8.78
CA THR A 511 31.51 13.89 -8.35
C THR A 511 31.62 13.96 -6.82
N GLY A 512 30.95 13.04 -6.13
CA GLY A 512 30.87 12.97 -4.68
C GLY A 512 30.54 11.56 -4.22
N ARG A 513 29.94 11.43 -3.04
CA ARG A 513 29.57 10.14 -2.46
C ARG A 513 28.24 9.66 -3.00
N SER A 514 28.18 8.43 -3.49
CA SER A 514 26.97 7.83 -4.05
C SER A 514 25.86 7.74 -3.00
N LEU A 515 24.63 8.07 -3.40
CA LEU A 515 23.42 7.86 -2.61
C LEU A 515 22.71 6.63 -3.15
N VAL A 516 23.30 5.47 -2.88
CA VAL A 516 22.81 4.15 -3.30
C VAL A 516 22.70 3.22 -2.10
N GLY A 517 21.83 2.20 -2.18
CA GLY A 517 21.63 1.22 -1.12
C GLY A 517 20.25 0.58 -1.17
N GLY A 518 19.49 0.66 -0.09
CA GLY A 518 18.13 0.15 -0.04
C GLY A 518 17.25 0.90 0.95
N THR A 519 15.95 0.67 0.90
CA THR A 519 15.00 1.26 1.85
C THR A 519 14.52 0.19 2.82
N VAL A 520 14.76 0.40 4.11
CA VAL A 520 14.40 -0.53 5.18
C VAL A 520 12.99 -0.20 5.65
N ILE A 521 12.16 -1.22 5.82
CA ILE A 521 10.78 -1.12 6.30
C ILE A 521 10.66 -2.04 7.52
N VAL A 522 10.54 -1.44 8.70
CA VAL A 522 10.38 -2.16 9.96
C VAL A 522 8.88 -2.25 10.27
N LEU A 523 8.40 -3.48 10.39
CA LEU A 523 7.02 -3.78 10.71
C LEU A 523 6.89 -4.03 12.21
N SER A 524 5.82 -3.52 12.82
CA SER A 524 5.47 -3.81 14.21
C SER A 524 5.13 -5.29 14.39
N GLU A 525 5.65 -5.93 15.43
CA GLU A 525 5.30 -7.31 15.80
C GLU A 525 3.82 -7.50 16.17
N ASP A 526 3.15 -6.44 16.65
CA ASP A 526 1.78 -6.53 17.15
C ASP A 526 0.78 -6.69 15.99
N ASP A 527 0.80 -5.72 15.07
CA ASP A 527 -0.20 -5.57 14.01
C ASP A 527 0.40 -5.44 12.60
N SER A 528 1.72 -5.56 12.46
CA SER A 528 2.46 -5.38 11.22
C SER A 528 2.20 -4.04 10.52
N SER A 529 1.82 -3.00 11.25
CA SER A 529 1.92 -1.62 10.77
C SER A 529 3.39 -1.24 10.54
N ILE A 530 3.64 -0.25 9.67
CA ILE A 530 5.00 0.26 9.44
C ILE A 530 5.37 1.15 10.63
N GLU A 531 6.21 0.63 11.52
CA GLU A 531 6.69 1.33 12.71
C GLU A 531 7.78 2.34 12.36
N ASP A 532 8.73 1.91 11.52
CA ASP A 532 9.80 2.74 11.01
C ASP A 532 10.09 2.40 9.54
N ALA A 533 10.52 3.39 8.79
CA ALA A 533 11.04 3.19 7.45
C ALA A 533 12.11 4.25 7.17
N TYR A 534 13.21 3.87 6.53
CA TYR A 534 14.31 4.78 6.24
C TYR A 534 15.16 4.28 5.08
N ASN A 535 15.85 5.20 4.42
CA ASN A 535 16.88 4.87 3.44
C ASN A 535 18.19 4.50 4.15
N TYR A 536 18.75 3.34 3.81
CA TYR A 536 20.09 2.93 4.18
C TYR A 536 21.04 3.29 3.03
N TYR A 537 21.91 4.29 3.25
CA TYR A 537 22.87 4.78 2.26
C TYR A 537 24.22 4.07 2.45
N CYS A 538 24.59 3.22 1.51
CA CYS A 538 25.82 2.43 1.62
C CYS A 538 27.08 3.30 1.65
N GLY A 539 28.08 2.84 2.40
CA GLY A 539 29.33 3.55 2.66
C GLY A 539 29.22 4.68 3.69
N PHE A 540 28.02 5.06 4.13
CA PHE A 540 27.83 6.00 5.24
C PHE A 540 27.84 5.28 6.59
N GLU A 541 28.23 6.00 7.65
CA GLU A 541 28.28 5.42 8.98
C GLU A 541 26.88 4.95 9.42
N ASN A 542 26.75 3.66 9.72
CA ASN A 542 25.47 3.00 10.01
C ASN A 542 24.39 3.18 8.93
N GLY A 543 24.80 3.43 7.67
CA GLY A 543 23.90 3.67 6.56
C GLY A 543 23.13 5.00 6.63
N LYS A 544 23.56 5.96 7.46
CA LYS A 544 22.85 7.22 7.69
C LYS A 544 23.69 8.42 7.30
N ILE A 545 23.03 9.42 6.70
CA ILE A 545 23.63 10.72 6.44
C ILE A 545 23.44 11.59 7.68
N ASP A 546 24.53 12.03 8.29
CA ASP A 546 24.47 13.12 9.26
C ASP A 546 24.43 14.44 8.51
N TRP A 547 23.22 14.97 8.31
CA TRP A 547 23.01 16.24 7.63
C TRP A 547 23.63 17.44 8.35
N SER A 548 24.06 17.31 9.61
CA SER A 548 24.77 18.37 10.32
C SER A 548 26.20 18.59 9.82
N ASP A 549 26.83 17.57 9.20
CA ASP A 549 28.13 17.69 8.54
C ASP A 549 28.08 18.61 7.31
N TYR A 550 26.88 18.78 6.75
CA TYR A 550 26.62 19.48 5.50
C TYR A 550 25.90 20.81 5.67
N LYS A 551 25.53 21.18 6.91
CA LYS A 551 25.03 22.54 7.17
C LYS A 551 26.18 23.51 6.92
N GLU A 552 25.91 24.61 6.22
CA GLU A 552 26.84 25.74 6.17
C GLU A 552 27.21 26.08 7.62
N LYS A 553 28.45 25.77 8.01
CA LYS A 553 28.95 26.16 9.33
C LYS A 553 28.88 27.68 9.35
N GLU A 554 28.16 28.23 10.34
CA GLU A 554 28.11 29.67 10.56
C GLU A 554 29.54 30.23 10.46
N PRO A 555 29.76 31.21 9.58
CA PRO A 555 31.09 31.71 9.29
C PRO A 555 31.71 32.24 10.58
N VAL A 556 32.84 31.66 10.97
CA VAL A 556 33.55 32.07 12.19
C VAL A 556 34.15 33.46 11.95
N LEU A 557 33.68 34.45 12.71
CA LEU A 557 34.15 35.83 12.63
C LEU A 557 35.49 35.99 13.37
N VAL A 558 36.55 36.31 12.63
CA VAL A 558 37.84 36.71 13.22
C VAL A 558 38.10 38.19 12.94
N ASN A 559 37.70 39.05 13.89
CA ASN A 559 38.16 40.44 14.09
C ASN A 559 38.58 41.22 12.82
N GLY A 560 37.71 41.32 11.81
CA GLY A 560 38.01 42.11 10.60
C GLY A 560 37.16 41.72 9.39
N LEU A 561 37.59 40.69 8.67
CA LEU A 561 36.98 40.24 7.40
C LEU A 561 36.49 38.80 7.51
N GLN A 562 35.40 38.46 6.85
CA GLN A 562 34.80 37.13 6.85
C GLN A 562 35.42 36.20 5.80
N TYR A 563 35.94 35.04 6.23
CA TYR A 563 36.36 33.98 5.32
C TYR A 563 35.18 33.12 4.86
N GLY A 564 35.00 33.01 3.53
CA GLY A 564 33.88 32.26 2.94
C GLY A 564 34.21 30.88 2.39
N GLY A 565 35.48 30.46 2.44
CA GLY A 565 35.93 29.18 1.89
C GLY A 565 36.71 29.28 0.58
N VAL A 566 36.74 28.17 -0.17
CA VAL A 566 37.52 28.03 -1.40
C VAL A 566 36.68 28.49 -2.60
N ASN A 567 37.24 29.34 -3.46
CA ASN A 567 36.60 29.89 -4.67
C ASN A 567 35.27 30.64 -4.44
N THR A 568 34.99 31.09 -3.21
CA THR A 568 33.79 31.85 -2.84
C THR A 568 34.00 33.35 -3.02
N THR A 569 34.08 33.80 -4.27
CA THR A 569 34.42 35.19 -4.65
C THR A 569 33.48 36.29 -4.14
N LYS A 570 32.39 35.93 -3.47
CA LYS A 570 31.44 36.84 -2.81
C LYS A 570 31.77 37.14 -1.35
N ALA A 571 32.65 36.36 -0.71
CA ALA A 571 33.08 36.58 0.67
C ALA A 571 34.16 37.67 0.76
N ASP A 572 34.44 38.18 1.96
CA ASP A 572 35.48 39.19 2.18
C ASP A 572 36.88 38.60 1.95
N LEU A 573 37.07 37.34 2.37
CA LEU A 573 38.26 36.53 2.12
C LEU A 573 37.89 35.20 1.46
N TYR A 574 38.71 34.72 0.53
CA TYR A 574 38.55 33.40 -0.08
C TYR A 574 39.90 32.82 -0.55
N ALA A 575 40.00 31.49 -0.59
CA ALA A 575 41.22 30.80 -1.03
C ALA A 575 41.11 30.28 -2.47
N ASP A 576 42.24 30.13 -3.17
CA ASP A 576 42.32 29.52 -4.51
C ASP A 576 42.35 27.98 -4.54
N GLY A 577 42.35 27.34 -3.36
CA GLY A 577 42.45 25.89 -3.22
C GLY A 577 43.87 25.36 -3.08
N ALA A 578 44.91 26.18 -3.31
CA ALA A 578 46.29 25.83 -2.96
C ALA A 578 46.62 26.15 -1.49
N VAL A 579 45.89 27.13 -0.92
CA VAL A 579 45.87 27.38 0.53
C VAL A 579 44.53 26.99 1.14
N THR A 580 44.56 26.69 2.43
CA THR A 580 43.38 26.52 3.29
C THR A 580 43.41 27.58 4.37
N ALA A 581 42.26 28.09 4.77
CA ALA A 581 42.15 28.97 5.94
C ALA A 581 41.03 28.48 6.85
N GLU A 582 41.29 28.53 8.15
CA GLU A 582 40.34 28.17 9.19
C GLU A 582 40.45 29.18 10.33
N ALA A 583 39.32 29.51 10.97
CA ALA A 583 39.36 30.28 12.18
C ALA A 583 39.77 29.38 13.34
N VAL A 584 40.74 29.83 14.12
CA VAL A 584 41.26 29.11 15.28
C VAL A 584 41.38 30.04 16.46
N GLU A 585 41.26 29.45 17.65
CA GLU A 585 41.75 30.06 18.88
C GLU A 585 43.27 29.82 18.91
N PHE A 586 44.04 30.90 18.75
CA PHE A 586 45.50 30.86 18.69
C PHE A 586 46.14 30.78 20.08
N ASP A 587 45.49 31.38 21.06
CA ASP A 587 45.72 31.30 22.50
C ASP A 587 44.36 31.49 23.21
N ASP A 588 44.26 31.25 24.52
CA ASP A 588 43.04 31.33 25.35
C ASP A 588 42.24 32.67 25.24
N THR A 589 42.73 33.64 24.47
CA THR A 589 42.13 34.97 24.29
C THR A 589 42.11 35.50 22.85
N THR A 590 42.72 34.81 21.88
CA THR A 590 42.96 35.34 20.52
C THR A 590 42.33 34.48 19.45
N ASN A 591 41.35 35.03 18.73
CA ASN A 591 40.89 34.46 17.46
C ASN A 591 41.80 34.91 16.31
N ALA A 592 42.20 33.98 15.45
CA ALA A 592 42.98 34.22 14.24
C ALA A 592 42.53 33.32 13.09
N TYR A 593 42.79 33.74 11.85
CA TYR A 593 42.75 32.83 10.70
C TYR A 593 44.09 32.12 10.58
N LYS A 594 44.11 30.80 10.77
CA LYS A 594 45.25 29.96 10.42
C LYS A 594 45.20 29.65 8.93
N VAL A 595 46.19 30.13 8.20
CA VAL A 595 46.30 29.96 6.75
C VAL A 595 47.45 29.01 6.45
N THR A 596 47.14 27.84 5.90
CA THR A 596 48.10 26.77 5.60
C THR A 596 48.22 26.57 4.11
N ALA A 597 49.45 26.63 3.58
CA ALA A 597 49.74 26.44 2.16
C ALA A 597 50.22 25.01 1.86
N ASN A 598 49.33 24.19 1.28
CA ASN A 598 49.65 22.82 0.85
C ASN A 598 50.46 22.81 -0.47
N ALA A 599 50.25 23.84 -1.28
CA ALA A 599 51.06 24.26 -2.41
C ALA A 599 51.23 25.79 -2.34
N GLN A 600 52.12 26.37 -3.15
CA GLN A 600 52.19 27.82 -3.24
C GLN A 600 50.86 28.37 -3.75
N GLY A 601 50.21 29.23 -2.96
CA GLY A 601 48.84 29.65 -3.23
C GLY A 601 48.51 30.99 -2.60
N LYS A 602 47.22 31.36 -2.70
CA LYS A 602 46.74 32.69 -2.35
C LYS A 602 45.49 32.69 -1.49
N LEU A 603 45.52 33.55 -0.48
CA LEU A 603 44.33 34.02 0.23
C LEU A 603 43.97 35.41 -0.28
N TYR A 604 42.84 35.51 -0.97
CA TYR A 604 42.35 36.75 -1.57
C TYR A 604 41.60 37.59 -0.55
N VAL A 605 41.76 38.91 -0.67
CA VAL A 605 40.84 39.90 -0.13
C VAL A 605 39.94 40.37 -1.27
N ASN A 606 38.65 40.43 -1.04
CA ASN A 606 37.70 40.91 -2.03
C ASN A 606 37.98 42.37 -2.37
N THR A 607 38.37 42.63 -3.62
CA THR A 607 38.78 43.97 -4.05
C THR A 607 37.64 44.98 -4.03
N ALA A 608 36.38 44.53 -3.99
CA ALA A 608 35.23 45.40 -3.78
C ALA A 608 35.31 46.17 -2.44
N LEU A 609 35.93 45.58 -1.42
CA LEU A 609 36.11 46.20 -0.10
C LEU A 609 37.16 47.31 -0.09
N LEU A 610 38.05 47.32 -1.07
CA LEU A 610 39.18 48.26 -1.17
C LEU A 610 38.76 49.57 -1.87
N LYS A 611 37.59 49.62 -2.50
CA LYS A 611 37.13 50.80 -3.26
C LYS A 611 36.95 52.01 -2.34
N GLY A 612 37.60 53.12 -2.70
CA GLY A 612 37.55 54.36 -1.93
C GLY A 612 38.28 54.31 -0.58
N LYS A 613 39.11 53.28 -0.35
CA LYS A 613 39.92 53.10 0.85
C LYS A 613 41.36 53.48 0.59
N THR A 614 42.08 53.79 1.66
CA THR A 614 43.45 54.30 1.59
C THR A 614 44.46 53.37 2.23
N THR A 615 44.04 52.56 3.19
CA THR A 615 44.94 51.68 3.94
C THR A 615 44.32 50.31 4.18
N PHE A 616 45.16 49.29 4.12
CA PHE A 616 44.86 47.93 4.54
C PHE A 616 45.82 47.55 5.66
N THR A 617 45.30 47.31 6.86
CA THR A 617 46.09 46.91 8.03
C THR A 617 45.79 45.46 8.36
N PHE A 618 46.83 44.71 8.71
CA PHE A 618 46.72 43.32 9.14
C PHE A 618 47.75 43.01 10.22
N THR A 619 47.40 42.14 11.15
CA THR A 619 48.34 41.58 12.13
C THR A 619 48.61 40.12 11.75
N VAL A 620 49.88 39.77 11.58
CA VAL A 620 50.34 38.42 11.21
C VAL A 620 51.24 37.83 12.29
N TYR A 621 51.10 36.53 12.52
CA TYR A 621 52.07 35.72 13.26
C TYR A 621 52.57 34.64 12.31
N MET A 622 53.90 34.53 12.20
CA MET A 622 54.53 33.47 11.42
C MET A 622 55.34 32.58 12.38
N PRO A 623 54.99 31.30 12.54
CA PRO A 623 55.80 30.36 13.30
C PRO A 623 57.19 30.23 12.68
N SER A 624 58.23 30.04 13.49
CA SER A 624 59.59 29.76 12.99
C SER A 624 59.68 28.48 12.15
N THR A 625 58.72 27.56 12.29
CA THR A 625 58.58 26.38 11.43
C THR A 625 58.17 26.73 9.99
N SER A 626 57.54 27.89 9.77
CA SER A 626 57.13 28.39 8.46
C SER A 626 58.23 29.28 7.87
N SER A 627 59.30 28.67 7.37
CA SER A 627 60.50 29.38 6.89
C SER A 627 60.75 29.31 5.39
N ALA A 628 59.87 28.64 4.63
CA ALA A 628 60.01 28.57 3.18
C ALA A 628 59.89 29.95 2.54
N LYS A 629 60.71 30.23 1.52
CA LYS A 629 60.63 31.48 0.75
C LYS A 629 59.89 31.26 -0.57
N LEU A 630 59.13 32.26 -0.99
CA LEU A 630 58.60 32.36 -2.35
C LEU A 630 59.80 32.62 -3.29
N GLY A 631 59.96 31.84 -4.37
CA GLY A 631 61.16 31.93 -5.22
C GLY A 631 61.45 33.34 -5.72
N GLY A 632 62.48 34.01 -5.18
CA GLY A 632 62.86 35.40 -5.50
C GLY A 632 62.15 36.50 -4.69
N LEU A 633 61.27 36.12 -3.77
CA LEU A 633 60.43 36.97 -2.92
C LEU A 633 60.62 36.61 -1.42
N GLY A 634 59.80 37.18 -0.53
CA GLY A 634 59.84 36.95 0.92
C GLY A 634 59.25 35.61 1.40
N GLN A 635 59.12 35.44 2.72
CA GLN A 635 58.48 34.27 3.35
C GLN A 635 56.96 34.24 3.11
N PHE A 636 56.34 35.41 3.03
CA PHE A 636 55.05 35.63 2.38
C PHE A 636 55.09 37.00 1.68
N ALA A 637 54.15 37.24 0.76
CA ALA A 637 54.05 38.51 0.06
C ALA A 637 52.59 38.95 -0.07
N ILE A 638 52.35 40.25 -0.22
CA ILE A 638 51.06 40.76 -0.70
C ILE A 638 51.18 41.05 -2.18
N ARG A 639 50.25 40.52 -2.97
CA ARG A 639 50.14 40.78 -4.40
C ARG A 639 49.02 41.75 -4.68
N THR A 640 49.28 42.75 -5.54
CA THR A 640 48.28 43.72 -6.02
C THR A 640 48.27 43.81 -7.55
N LYS A 641 47.09 43.93 -8.19
CA LYS A 641 46.96 44.21 -9.64
C LYS A 641 46.08 45.43 -9.93
N PRO A 642 46.36 46.25 -10.97
CA PRO A 642 47.43 46.10 -11.97
C PRO A 642 48.84 46.30 -11.39
N ASN A 643 49.83 45.65 -12.00
CA ASN A 643 51.24 45.81 -11.66
C ASN A 643 51.72 47.16 -12.26
N ASP A 644 51.36 48.28 -11.65
CA ASP A 644 51.74 49.59 -12.17
C ASP A 644 53.22 49.87 -11.88
N ALA A 645 53.93 50.34 -12.91
CA ALA A 645 55.39 50.36 -13.06
C ALA A 645 56.17 51.35 -12.16
N GLU A 646 55.65 51.70 -10.98
CA GLU A 646 56.39 52.44 -9.94
C GLU A 646 56.84 51.47 -8.83
N PRO A 647 58.01 51.68 -8.19
CA PRO A 647 58.56 50.75 -7.22
C PRO A 647 57.56 50.48 -6.08
N SER A 648 57.36 49.22 -5.71
CA SER A 648 56.61 48.82 -4.51
C SER A 648 57.27 49.43 -3.25
N ILE A 649 56.68 49.22 -2.07
CA ILE A 649 57.26 49.69 -0.79
C ILE A 649 58.71 49.17 -0.59
N ASP A 650 59.07 48.04 -1.21
CA ASP A 650 60.43 47.47 -1.17
C ASP A 650 61.35 47.97 -2.32
N GLY A 651 60.84 48.80 -3.22
CA GLY A 651 61.59 49.33 -4.36
C GLY A 651 61.59 48.45 -5.62
N LYS A 652 60.88 47.32 -5.64
CA LYS A 652 60.78 46.43 -6.81
C LYS A 652 59.56 46.76 -7.67
N ALA A 653 59.72 46.73 -8.98
CA ALA A 653 58.65 46.95 -9.95
C ALA A 653 58.03 45.61 -10.41
N ASP A 654 57.52 44.80 -9.47
CA ASP A 654 56.99 43.45 -9.75
C ASP A 654 55.53 43.24 -9.27
N GLY A 655 54.93 44.20 -8.56
CA GLY A 655 53.56 44.12 -8.05
C GLY A 655 53.41 43.28 -6.78
N PHE A 656 54.52 43.02 -6.08
CA PHE A 656 54.56 42.34 -4.80
C PHE A 656 55.08 43.26 -3.68
N ILE A 657 54.63 43.01 -2.46
CA ILE A 657 55.15 43.58 -1.23
C ILE A 657 55.69 42.42 -0.42
N ASP A 658 57.01 42.28 -0.38
CA ASP A 658 57.69 41.14 0.25
C ASP A 658 57.87 41.34 1.75
N TYR A 659 57.43 40.37 2.54
CA TYR A 659 57.68 40.32 3.99
C TYR A 659 58.68 39.22 4.27
N ASP A 660 59.85 39.61 4.79
CA ASP A 660 60.95 38.69 5.01
C ASP A 660 61.78 39.04 6.27
N THR A 661 62.43 38.04 6.84
CA THR A 661 63.21 38.18 8.09
C THR A 661 64.53 38.91 7.91
N GLU A 662 65.00 39.05 6.68
CA GLU A 662 66.30 39.64 6.30
C GLU A 662 66.16 41.09 5.84
N SER A 663 64.93 41.61 5.74
CA SER A 663 64.62 42.95 5.26
C SER A 663 65.28 44.01 6.13
N THR A 664 65.84 45.01 5.48
CA THR A 664 66.45 46.18 6.12
C THR A 664 65.43 47.28 6.42
N LEU A 665 64.18 47.13 5.93
CA LEU A 665 63.08 48.04 6.18
C LEU A 665 62.19 47.47 7.29
N ASP A 666 62.11 48.15 8.44
CA ASP A 666 61.30 47.69 9.58
C ASP A 666 59.82 47.49 9.21
N SER A 667 59.30 48.24 8.23
CA SER A 667 57.92 48.12 7.74
C SER A 667 57.64 46.82 6.95
N LEU A 668 58.68 46.07 6.58
CA LEU A 668 58.60 44.82 5.83
C LEU A 668 59.30 43.66 6.55
N LYS A 669 59.93 43.95 7.68
CA LYS A 669 60.74 42.97 8.40
C LYS A 669 59.86 42.04 9.23
N LEU A 670 59.89 40.77 8.86
CA LEU A 670 59.22 39.71 9.59
C LEU A 670 60.06 39.25 10.79
N LYS A 671 59.39 38.90 11.87
CA LYS A 671 59.91 38.22 13.04
C LYS A 671 59.10 36.95 13.26
N TYR A 672 59.79 35.86 13.49
CA TYR A 672 59.12 34.61 13.85
C TYR A 672 58.61 34.65 15.27
N ASP A 673 57.54 33.90 15.50
CA ASP A 673 56.97 33.62 16.81
C ASP A 673 56.52 34.86 17.59
N GLU A 674 56.20 35.95 16.88
CA GLU A 674 55.70 37.22 17.40
C GLU A 674 54.57 37.74 16.51
N TRP A 675 53.52 38.32 17.12
CA TRP A 675 52.49 39.04 16.36
C TRP A 675 53.02 40.39 15.89
N GLN A 676 52.86 40.68 14.60
CA GLN A 676 53.29 41.94 13.99
C GLN A 676 52.19 42.56 13.15
N THR A 677 51.96 43.85 13.34
CA THR A 677 51.00 44.62 12.55
C THR A 677 51.70 45.35 11.42
N PHE A 678 51.16 45.20 10.21
CA PHE A 678 51.63 45.85 9.00
C PHE A 678 50.50 46.65 8.37
N THR A 679 50.84 47.77 7.74
CA THR A 679 49.89 48.62 7.01
C THR A 679 50.37 48.82 5.59
N VAL A 680 49.51 48.48 4.63
CA VAL A 680 49.71 48.69 3.20
C VAL A 680 48.92 49.92 2.77
N ASP A 681 49.58 50.87 2.12
CA ASP A 681 48.92 51.97 1.43
C ASP A 681 48.25 51.43 0.16
N ILE A 682 46.92 51.48 0.13
CA ILE A 682 46.09 51.06 -1.01
C ILE A 682 45.43 52.22 -1.75
N SER A 683 45.74 53.46 -1.36
CA SER A 683 45.15 54.68 -1.95
C SER A 683 45.38 54.79 -3.47
N LYS A 684 46.38 54.07 -4.00
CA LYS A 684 46.71 54.03 -5.43
C LYS A 684 45.95 52.97 -6.22
N PHE A 685 45.41 51.93 -5.56
CA PHE A 685 44.76 50.80 -6.24
C PHE A 685 43.24 50.97 -6.39
N GLN A 686 42.64 51.92 -5.66
CA GLN A 686 41.21 52.30 -5.64
C GLN A 686 40.28 51.54 -6.62
N GLU A 687 39.89 52.14 -7.74
CA GLU A 687 38.91 51.54 -8.66
C GLU A 687 39.54 50.54 -9.64
N SER A 688 40.87 50.54 -9.78
CA SER A 688 41.60 49.69 -10.71
C SER A 688 42.04 48.34 -10.12
N CYS A 689 41.87 48.12 -8.81
CA CYS A 689 42.34 46.91 -8.12
C CYS A 689 41.58 45.67 -8.59
N THR A 690 42.24 44.83 -9.37
CA THR A 690 41.69 43.56 -9.88
C THR A 690 42.15 42.35 -9.07
N GLU A 691 43.16 42.49 -8.22
CA GLU A 691 43.65 41.44 -7.32
C GLU A 691 44.31 42.08 -6.09
N PHE A 692 43.96 41.58 -4.90
CA PHE A 692 44.67 41.83 -3.64
C PHE A 692 44.72 40.52 -2.86
N ALA A 693 45.91 39.96 -2.63
CA ALA A 693 46.01 38.63 -2.01
C ALA A 693 47.31 38.44 -1.21
N PHE A 694 47.21 37.68 -0.12
CA PHE A 694 48.36 37.11 0.57
C PHE A 694 48.86 35.90 -0.21
N VAL A 695 50.12 35.92 -0.62
CA VAL A 695 50.79 34.82 -1.33
C VAL A 695 51.66 34.09 -0.31
N ILE A 696 51.48 32.78 -0.21
CA ILE A 696 52.12 31.96 0.82
C ILE A 696 52.87 30.82 0.13
N ALA A 697 54.13 30.61 0.50
CA ALA A 697 54.95 29.54 -0.04
C ALA A 697 54.46 28.17 0.44
N GLN A 698 54.66 27.14 -0.38
CA GLN A 698 54.33 25.77 -0.01
C GLN A 698 55.00 25.37 1.31
N GLY A 699 54.23 24.74 2.20
CA GLY A 699 54.69 24.26 3.50
C GLY A 699 54.67 25.32 4.61
N ASN A 700 54.38 26.59 4.29
CA ASN A 700 54.22 27.62 5.31
C ASN A 700 52.79 27.65 5.87
N THR A 701 52.72 27.99 7.16
CA THR A 701 51.50 28.38 7.86
C THR A 701 51.69 29.80 8.42
N ILE A 702 50.71 30.68 8.24
CA ILE A 702 50.66 31.99 8.90
C ILE A 702 49.34 32.14 9.64
N TYR A 703 49.30 33.02 10.63
CA TYR A 703 48.08 33.36 11.35
C TYR A 703 47.77 34.84 11.14
N LEU A 704 46.54 35.17 10.79
CA LEU A 704 46.11 36.53 10.48
C LEU A 704 44.97 36.98 11.40
N ARG A 705 45.05 38.21 11.91
CA ARG A 705 43.98 38.87 12.66
C ARG A 705 43.95 40.38 12.38
N GLU A 706 42.92 41.07 12.87
CA GLU A 706 42.79 42.53 12.78
C GLU A 706 42.89 43.05 11.33
N LEU A 707 42.24 42.34 10.41
CA LEU A 707 42.19 42.70 9.00
C LEU A 707 41.26 43.90 8.81
N ALA A 708 41.84 45.10 8.78
CA ALA A 708 41.12 46.36 8.77
C ALA A 708 41.36 47.16 7.49
N ILE A 709 40.28 47.69 6.91
CA ILE A 709 40.32 48.48 5.68
C ILE A 709 39.77 49.88 5.97
N SER A 710 40.62 50.90 5.85
CA SER A 710 40.30 52.31 6.19
C SER A 710 40.43 53.28 5.02
#